data_AF-A0A0V1EH69-F1
#
_entry.id   AF-A0A0V1EH69-F1
#
_cell.length_a   1.000
_cell.length_b   1.000
_cell.length_c   1.000
_cell.angle_alpha   90.00
_cell.angle_beta   90.00
_cell.angle_gamma   90.00
#
_symmetry.space_group_name_H-M   'P 1'
#
loop_
_entity.id
_entity.type
_entity.pdbx_description
1 polymer ?
#
loop_
_entity_poly.entity_id
_entity_poly.type
_entity_poly.pdbx_seq_one_letter_code
_entity_poly.pdbx_strand_id
1 'polypeptide(L)'
;MNERKPYCNSKCTILESELNHQEPFGLFAEWFKHAQERMKDSSYEVNAMALSTVSSDGKPSSRMVLLKAFSKDGFQFYSDYESRKGRELANNASACLLFYWPDVNRCISVEGTVKKTSAADSDAYWKIRPVESALSAYVSHQSMVIPSRQFLENKIIEVKKKFVEQNRPVPRPSSWGGYVLVPNYFEFWQGQSSRLHDRLRFRKQKAGEMIDPSVTHRGEDDWIFERFAYEINFLYLMKLFIPEQSTLALCILHTAKFLQLSISTFTLLLLIHLFHCGVVENIFTEHVCSRDVRFYCCSLKLHPYCTIDCAIPEMEAMHKYGVSFELWLQESLQGQAERFLSITKVGDPDLLILYLLPFLSAINRSLFLRFVLATAICDMLNNIMKWMLNGERPYWWIHSSGAYEVVPPLQQFPLTCETGPGSPSGHAMITASVWYIIVWGYVTFIVGKSRKRAILTKCAWFIYLLLLIMVAVSRLYIATHFPHQVMLGSVIGFVIGVYFTRFPVEMLRMKHCLALAIVLVTTAFLVYVFMILLGVEPDWSVKMAMKWCQNREWVHLNTTPLNALFRDTGAIIGLGLAVHSRYFLQTLHNMHRDGSEIITALVTFILVQCCACIPRPSQHLGLYYLGTFVQNCCISFGSVALVPYVVKMIWNLNQMPDANAEPKKDLLHHSRRKLTACF
;
A
#
# COMPACT_ATOMS: atom_id res chain seq x y z
N MET A 1 -15.26 21.24 7.87
CA MET A 1 -14.86 22.35 8.76
C MET A 1 -13.36 22.27 8.95
N ASN A 2 -12.59 23.21 8.40
CA ASN A 2 -11.14 23.27 8.63
C ASN A 2 -10.88 24.54 9.46
N GLU A 3 -10.92 24.40 10.78
CA GLU A 3 -10.89 25.51 11.76
C GLU A 3 -9.48 25.81 12.29
N ARG A 4 -8.42 25.40 11.57
CA ARG A 4 -7.06 25.45 12.11
C ARG A 4 -6.46 26.85 12.03
N LYS A 5 -6.09 27.39 13.20
CA LYS A 5 -5.28 28.61 13.30
C LYS A 5 -3.82 28.32 12.91
N PRO A 6 -3.17 29.18 12.12
CA PRO A 6 -1.74 29.06 11.84
C PRO A 6 -0.90 29.21 13.11
N TYR A 7 0.20 28.46 13.18
CA TYR A 7 1.22 28.52 14.23
C TYR A 7 2.39 29.44 13.83
N CYS A 8 3.33 29.68 14.75
CA CYS A 8 4.58 30.38 14.45
C CYS A 8 5.50 29.45 13.62
N ASN A 9 6.01 29.92 12.47
CA ASN A 9 6.75 29.06 11.53
C ASN A 9 8.27 29.09 11.75
N SER A 10 8.98 30.07 11.21
CA SER A 10 10.46 30.02 11.16
C SER A 10 11.19 30.57 12.38
N LYS A 11 10.54 31.35 13.24
CA LYS A 11 11.18 31.97 14.43
C LYS A 11 11.06 31.15 15.72
N CYS A 12 10.29 30.06 15.67
CA CYS A 12 9.92 29.29 16.86
C CYS A 12 10.38 27.83 16.77
N THR A 13 11.27 27.49 15.84
CA THR A 13 11.84 26.13 15.71
C THR A 13 12.69 25.77 16.92
N ILE A 14 12.63 24.52 17.33
CA ILE A 14 13.54 23.96 18.34
C ILE A 14 14.62 23.22 17.57
N LEU A 15 15.88 23.61 17.69
CA LEU A 15 17.01 22.88 17.14
C LEU A 15 17.90 22.37 18.28
N GLU A 16 18.39 21.15 18.15
CA GLU A 16 19.21 20.44 19.14
C GLU A 16 20.49 21.22 19.46
N SER A 17 21.07 21.89 18.46
CA SER A 17 22.25 22.74 18.57
C SER A 17 21.98 24.09 19.24
N GLU A 18 20.72 24.49 19.37
CA GLU A 18 20.30 25.81 19.88
C GLU A 18 19.65 25.73 21.27
N LEU A 19 19.69 24.56 21.92
CA LEU A 19 19.16 24.38 23.27
C LEU A 19 20.07 25.05 24.29
N ASN A 20 19.51 25.97 25.08
CA ASN A 20 20.21 26.58 26.22
C ASN A 20 20.46 25.59 27.37
N HIS A 21 19.66 24.52 27.42
CA HIS A 21 19.68 23.50 28.46
C HIS A 21 19.70 22.12 27.83
N GLN A 22 20.68 21.30 28.21
CA GLN A 22 20.80 19.90 27.77
C GLN A 22 20.16 18.91 28.76
N GLU A 23 19.38 19.42 29.71
CA GLU A 23 18.53 18.64 30.62
C GLU A 23 17.09 19.21 30.63
N PRO A 24 16.07 18.35 30.87
CA PRO A 24 14.69 18.72 30.61
C PRO A 24 14.08 19.69 31.63
N PHE A 25 14.59 19.80 32.86
CA PHE A 25 14.00 20.69 33.88
C PHE A 25 14.25 22.16 33.58
N GLY A 26 15.44 22.50 33.11
CA GLY A 26 15.83 23.84 32.66
C GLY A 26 15.04 24.25 31.42
N LEU A 27 14.91 23.35 30.44
CA LEU A 27 14.07 23.60 29.27
C LEU A 27 12.59 23.77 29.65
N PHE A 28 12.08 22.98 30.59
CA PHE A 28 10.73 23.17 31.14
C PHE A 28 10.59 24.54 31.82
N ALA A 29 11.55 24.94 32.66
CA ALA A 29 11.51 26.22 33.37
C ALA A 29 11.50 27.41 32.40
N GLU A 30 12.33 27.35 31.35
CA GLU A 30 12.38 28.36 30.28
C GLU A 30 11.01 28.46 29.58
N TRP A 31 10.45 27.32 29.17
CA TRP A 31 9.16 27.28 28.48
C TRP A 31 7.99 27.70 29.35
N PHE A 32 8.00 27.31 30.62
CA PHE A 32 6.99 27.69 31.61
C PHE A 32 6.99 29.20 31.83
N LYS A 33 8.18 29.80 32.02
CA LYS A 33 8.32 31.26 32.15
C LYS A 33 7.84 31.98 30.88
N HIS A 34 8.23 31.51 29.71
CA HIS A 34 7.77 32.07 28.44
C HIS A 34 6.24 31.97 28.30
N ALA A 35 5.64 30.84 28.67
CA ALA A 35 4.18 30.70 28.68
C ALA A 35 3.51 31.68 29.66
N GLN A 36 4.06 31.86 30.87
CA GLN A 36 3.56 32.85 31.83
C GLN A 36 3.57 34.27 31.26
N GLU A 37 4.66 34.67 30.59
CA GLU A 37 4.79 36.00 30.00
C GLU A 37 3.81 36.21 28.83
N ARG A 38 3.66 35.20 27.96
CA ARG A 38 2.82 35.28 26.76
C ARG A 38 1.33 35.10 27.05
N MET A 39 0.98 34.43 28.14
CA MET A 39 -0.40 34.11 28.53
C MET A 39 -0.88 34.93 29.73
N LYS A 40 -0.16 35.98 30.15
CA LYS A 40 -0.51 36.81 31.31
C LYS A 40 -1.93 37.41 31.22
N ASP A 41 -2.40 37.71 30.00
CA ASP A 41 -3.72 38.29 29.71
C ASP A 41 -4.73 37.23 29.26
N SER A 42 -4.35 35.95 29.32
CA SER A 42 -5.15 34.80 28.89
C SER A 42 -6.05 34.33 30.03
N SER A 43 -7.19 33.70 29.69
CA SER A 43 -8.07 33.05 30.67
C SER A 43 -7.56 31.68 31.13
N TYR A 44 -6.47 31.18 30.55
CA TYR A 44 -5.88 29.89 30.87
C TYR A 44 -4.87 29.98 32.02
N GLU A 45 -4.94 29.03 32.95
CA GLU A 45 -3.94 28.85 34.00
C GLU A 45 -2.71 28.12 33.44
N VAL A 46 -1.55 28.79 33.37
CA VAL A 46 -0.30 28.21 32.81
C VAL A 46 0.18 26.99 33.60
N ASN A 47 -0.11 26.93 34.89
CA ASN A 47 0.20 25.81 35.77
C ASN A 47 -0.85 24.69 35.74
N ALA A 48 -1.91 24.80 34.93
CA ALA A 48 -2.84 23.71 34.73
C ALA A 48 -2.22 22.61 33.87
N MET A 49 -2.39 21.36 34.32
CA MET A 49 -1.89 20.17 33.63
C MET A 49 -2.93 19.07 33.68
N ALA A 50 -3.05 18.29 32.60
CA ALA A 50 -3.83 17.06 32.64
C ALA A 50 -2.98 15.96 33.30
N LEU A 51 -3.50 15.36 34.36
CA LEU A 51 -2.92 14.20 35.02
C LEU A 51 -3.63 12.94 34.55
N SER A 52 -2.89 12.06 33.90
CA SER A 52 -3.35 10.75 33.46
C SER A 52 -2.82 9.66 34.38
N THR A 53 -3.73 8.82 34.89
CA THR A 53 -3.45 7.68 35.78
C THR A 53 -4.15 6.44 35.25
N VAL A 54 -3.77 5.26 35.73
CA VAL A 54 -4.30 3.98 35.25
C VAL A 54 -4.79 3.15 36.43
N SER A 55 -6.00 2.61 36.33
CA SER A 55 -6.53 1.69 37.34
C SER A 55 -5.88 0.31 37.26
N SER A 56 -6.09 -0.51 38.29
CA SER A 56 -5.52 -1.87 38.38
C SER A 56 -5.96 -2.80 37.25
N ASP A 57 -7.09 -2.51 36.58
CA ASP A 57 -7.58 -3.22 35.40
C ASP A 57 -7.05 -2.65 34.07
N GLY A 58 -6.05 -1.76 34.12
CA GLY A 58 -5.41 -1.19 32.94
C GLY A 58 -6.19 -0.08 32.24
N LYS A 59 -7.27 0.43 32.84
CA LYS A 59 -8.08 1.51 32.24
C LYS A 59 -7.51 2.89 32.57
N PRO A 60 -7.14 3.71 31.56
CA PRO A 60 -6.65 5.06 31.81
C PRO A 60 -7.78 6.00 32.23
N SER A 61 -7.42 7.04 32.98
CA SER A 61 -8.30 8.17 33.27
C SER A 61 -7.51 9.47 33.39
N SER A 62 -8.10 10.57 32.92
CA SER A 62 -7.45 11.89 32.86
C SER A 62 -8.33 12.96 33.49
N ARG A 63 -7.70 13.96 34.10
CA ARG A 63 -8.36 15.15 34.66
C ARG A 63 -7.37 16.29 34.80
N MET A 64 -7.85 17.53 34.84
CA MET A 64 -7.00 18.68 35.15
C MET A 64 -6.62 18.72 36.64
N VAL A 65 -5.36 19.06 36.90
CA VAL A 65 -4.81 19.41 38.21
C VAL A 65 -3.88 20.61 38.04
N LEU A 66 -3.51 21.26 39.15
CA LEU A 66 -2.60 22.39 39.12
C LEU A 66 -1.23 21.99 39.65
N LEU A 67 -0.20 22.29 38.86
CA LEU A 67 1.19 22.29 39.31
C LEU A 67 1.37 23.32 40.42
N LYS A 68 1.97 22.92 41.54
CA LYS A 68 2.24 23.78 42.70
C LYS A 68 3.71 24.11 42.90
N ALA A 69 4.59 23.18 42.55
CA ALA A 69 6.04 23.40 42.53
C ALA A 69 6.67 22.38 41.58
N PHE A 70 7.85 22.69 41.08
CA PHE A 70 8.71 21.73 40.38
C PHE A 70 10.18 21.99 40.73
N SER A 71 10.96 20.92 40.82
CA SER A 71 12.42 20.95 41.00
C SER A 71 13.03 19.74 40.28
N LYS A 72 14.35 19.53 40.41
CA LYS A 72 14.98 18.27 39.95
C LYS A 72 14.39 17.02 40.62
N ASP A 73 13.71 17.17 41.77
CA ASP A 73 13.01 16.09 42.47
C ASP A 73 11.65 15.73 41.85
N GLY A 74 11.13 16.59 40.95
CA GLY A 74 9.91 16.32 40.19
C GLY A 74 8.82 17.38 40.29
N PHE A 75 7.61 17.01 39.87
CA PHE A 75 6.45 17.89 39.71
C PHE A 75 5.43 17.66 40.83
N GLN A 76 5.17 18.69 41.63
CA GLN A 76 4.32 18.61 42.82
C GLN A 76 2.89 19.07 42.56
N PHE A 77 1.92 18.27 43.02
CA PHE A 77 0.49 18.60 43.01
C PHE A 77 -0.18 18.03 44.26
N TYR A 78 -1.39 18.51 44.58
CA TYR A 78 -2.11 18.10 45.78
C TYR A 78 -3.49 17.53 45.45
N SER A 79 -3.92 16.52 46.20
CA SER A 79 -5.22 15.89 45.99
C SER A 79 -5.72 15.16 47.23
N ASP A 80 -6.95 14.68 47.13
CA ASP A 80 -7.48 13.68 48.06
C ASP A 80 -6.95 12.28 47.65
N TYR A 81 -6.26 11.63 48.58
CA TYR A 81 -5.71 10.28 48.47
C TYR A 81 -6.79 9.21 48.29
N GLU A 82 -8.01 9.47 48.76
CA GLU A 82 -9.15 8.58 48.58
C GLU A 82 -9.90 8.80 47.28
N SER A 83 -9.59 9.86 46.52
CA SER A 83 -10.21 10.10 45.21
C SER A 83 -9.88 8.99 44.21
N ARG A 84 -10.60 8.93 43.08
CA ARG A 84 -10.32 7.95 42.01
C ARG A 84 -8.83 7.94 41.64
N LYS A 85 -8.22 9.10 41.38
CA LYS A 85 -6.81 9.20 41.04
C LYS A 85 -5.89 8.79 42.20
N GLY A 86 -6.27 9.08 43.44
CA GLY A 86 -5.49 8.72 44.62
C GLY A 86 -5.45 7.20 44.82
N ARG A 87 -6.60 6.53 44.64
CA ARG A 87 -6.68 5.06 44.65
C ARG A 87 -5.94 4.42 43.49
N GLU A 88 -6.00 5.01 42.29
CA GLU A 88 -5.21 4.54 41.15
C GLU A 88 -3.71 4.68 41.43
N LEU A 89 -3.24 5.84 41.90
CA LEU A 89 -1.82 6.09 42.24
C LEU A 89 -1.29 5.24 43.40
N ALA A 90 -2.14 4.88 44.36
CA ALA A 90 -1.76 3.99 45.45
C ALA A 90 -1.46 2.56 44.96
N ASN A 91 -2.13 2.12 43.89
CA ASN A 91 -1.95 0.79 43.31
C ASN A 91 -0.93 0.78 42.17
N ASN A 92 -0.89 1.84 41.36
CA ASN A 92 0.02 2.02 40.25
C ASN A 92 0.58 3.44 40.28
N ALA A 93 1.84 3.56 40.69
CA ALA A 93 2.51 4.85 40.84
C ALA A 93 2.88 5.51 39.49
N SER A 94 2.68 4.85 38.35
CA SER A 94 2.96 5.45 37.03
C SER A 94 1.91 6.49 36.65
N ALA A 95 2.36 7.67 36.21
CA ALA A 95 1.48 8.71 35.71
C ALA A 95 2.14 9.55 34.61
N CYS A 96 1.30 10.26 33.87
CA CYS A 96 1.69 11.21 32.83
C CYS A 96 1.05 12.58 33.12
N LEU A 97 1.85 13.64 33.03
CA LEU A 97 1.42 15.03 33.08
C LEU A 97 1.48 15.62 31.67
N LEU A 98 0.42 16.31 31.26
CA LEU A 98 0.37 17.02 29.98
C LEU A 98 0.08 18.50 30.20
N PHE A 99 1.03 19.34 29.80
CA PHE A 99 0.86 20.79 29.73
C PHE A 99 0.53 21.16 28.29
N TYR A 100 -0.50 22.00 28.09
CA TYR A 100 -0.82 22.53 26.77
C TYR A 100 -1.05 24.04 26.89
N TRP A 101 -0.23 24.79 26.16
CA TRP A 101 -0.26 26.25 26.15
C TRP A 101 -0.64 26.74 24.76
N PRO A 102 -1.93 27.02 24.51
CA PRO A 102 -2.43 27.30 23.17
C PRO A 102 -1.85 28.58 22.57
N ASP A 103 -1.62 29.63 23.37
CA ASP A 103 -1.19 30.94 22.85
C ASP A 103 0.26 30.94 22.37
N VAL A 104 1.06 29.96 22.79
CA VAL A 104 2.44 29.72 22.32
C VAL A 104 2.57 28.44 21.48
N ASN A 105 1.47 27.71 21.29
CA ASN A 105 1.42 26.46 20.54
C ASN A 105 2.43 25.43 21.02
N ARG A 106 2.55 25.28 22.35
CA ARG A 106 3.49 24.33 22.98
C ARG A 106 2.74 23.29 23.77
N CYS A 107 3.29 22.09 23.76
CA CYS A 107 2.82 20.99 24.57
C CYS A 107 4.02 20.31 25.24
N ILE A 108 3.88 19.93 26.50
CA ILE A 108 4.91 19.17 27.22
C ILE A 108 4.25 17.95 27.86
N SER A 109 4.76 16.76 27.53
CA SER A 109 4.42 15.52 28.24
C SER A 109 5.53 15.17 29.22
N VAL A 110 5.18 14.79 30.43
CA VAL A 110 6.13 14.35 31.47
C VAL A 110 5.64 13.04 32.05
N GLU A 111 6.42 11.98 31.93
CA GLU A 111 6.08 10.67 32.48
C GLU A 111 7.02 10.30 33.62
N GLY A 112 6.49 9.58 34.61
CA GLY A 112 7.26 9.24 35.78
C GLY A 112 6.53 8.43 36.83
N THR A 113 7.20 8.26 37.96
CA THR A 113 6.66 7.58 39.15
C THR A 113 6.24 8.60 40.18
N VAL A 114 5.03 8.46 40.70
CA VAL A 114 4.45 9.36 41.71
C VAL A 114 4.73 8.83 43.12
N LYS A 115 5.15 9.73 44.01
CA LYS A 115 5.30 9.48 45.44
C LYS A 115 4.46 10.47 46.24
N LYS A 116 3.98 10.08 47.42
CA LYS A 116 3.38 11.03 48.37
C LYS A 116 4.48 11.93 48.93
N THR A 117 4.17 13.21 49.11
CA THR A 117 5.05 14.10 49.89
C THR A 117 4.93 13.77 51.38
N SER A 118 5.80 14.34 52.21
CA SER A 118 5.70 14.13 53.65
C SER A 118 4.41 14.74 54.22
N ALA A 119 3.96 14.23 55.36
CA ALA A 119 2.83 14.83 56.08
C ALA A 119 3.12 16.30 56.44
N ALA A 120 4.38 16.60 56.82
CA ALA A 120 4.82 17.95 57.13
C ALA A 120 4.71 18.89 55.93
N ASP A 121 5.10 18.46 54.73
CA ASP A 121 4.95 19.25 53.49
C ASP A 121 3.47 19.50 53.18
N SER A 122 2.63 18.47 53.37
CA SER A 122 1.18 18.58 53.18
C SER A 122 0.54 19.54 54.18
N ASP A 123 0.98 19.54 55.44
CA ASP A 123 0.53 20.46 56.48
C ASP A 123 1.00 21.90 56.19
N ALA A 124 2.25 22.07 55.76
CA ALA A 124 2.82 23.36 55.40
C ALA A 124 2.05 23.99 54.24
N TYR A 125 1.78 23.21 53.18
CA TYR A 125 0.97 23.69 52.06
C TYR A 125 -0.47 23.96 52.48
N TRP A 126 -1.09 23.12 53.32
CA TRP A 126 -2.47 23.32 53.78
C TRP A 126 -2.66 24.67 54.49
N LYS A 127 -1.69 25.05 55.33
CA LYS A 127 -1.72 26.33 56.09
C LYS A 127 -1.78 27.57 55.20
N ILE A 128 -1.19 27.52 54.00
CA ILE A 128 -1.15 28.67 53.08
C ILE A 128 -2.31 28.69 52.08
N ARG A 129 -3.20 27.70 52.09
CA ARG A 129 -4.34 27.66 51.17
C ARG A 129 -5.38 28.73 51.55
N PRO A 130 -6.08 29.33 50.56
CA PRO A 130 -7.23 30.15 50.85
C PRO A 130 -8.28 29.37 51.66
N VAL A 131 -8.89 30.02 52.65
CA VAL A 131 -9.85 29.39 53.57
C VAL A 131 -10.99 28.69 52.81
N GLU A 132 -11.53 29.32 51.77
CA GLU A 132 -12.62 28.73 50.96
C GLU A 132 -12.18 27.47 50.20
N SER A 133 -10.91 27.38 49.80
CA SER A 133 -10.34 26.16 49.21
C SER A 133 -10.13 25.05 50.24
N ALA A 134 -9.76 25.41 51.47
CA ALA A 134 -9.64 24.47 52.59
C ALA A 134 -11.01 23.91 53.01
N LEU A 135 -12.02 24.78 53.11
CA LEU A 135 -13.42 24.39 53.39
C LEU A 135 -13.94 23.40 52.36
N SER A 136 -13.78 23.72 51.07
CA SER A 136 -14.24 22.87 49.96
C SER A 136 -13.56 21.50 49.96
N ALA A 137 -12.24 21.45 50.23
CA ALA A 137 -11.50 20.20 50.33
C ALA A 137 -11.83 19.40 51.60
N TYR A 138 -12.22 20.07 52.69
CA TYR A 138 -12.59 19.42 53.94
C TYR A 138 -13.96 18.74 53.85
N VAL A 139 -14.94 19.35 53.18
CA VAL A 139 -16.30 18.79 53.07
C VAL A 139 -16.46 17.74 51.97
N SER A 140 -15.58 17.76 50.96
CA SER A 140 -15.74 16.98 49.75
C SER A 140 -14.91 15.71 49.79
N HIS A 141 -15.58 14.57 49.98
CA HIS A 141 -14.99 13.25 49.69
C HIS A 141 -14.88 13.10 48.18
N GLN A 142 -13.72 13.47 47.63
CA GLN A 142 -13.58 13.69 46.20
C GLN A 142 -13.88 12.41 45.40
N SER A 143 -14.72 12.53 44.37
CA SER A 143 -15.15 11.42 43.50
C SER A 143 -16.13 10.41 44.12
N MET A 144 -16.75 10.72 45.25
CA MET A 144 -17.88 9.96 45.80
C MET A 144 -19.23 10.49 45.28
N VAL A 145 -20.22 9.61 45.19
CA VAL A 145 -21.60 9.99 44.83
C VAL A 145 -22.19 10.81 45.97
N ILE A 146 -22.82 11.94 45.63
CA ILE A 146 -23.47 12.85 46.58
C ILE A 146 -24.93 13.08 46.19
N PRO A 147 -25.83 13.41 47.14
CA PRO A 147 -27.25 13.60 46.84
C PRO A 147 -27.54 14.79 45.90
N SER A 148 -26.84 15.92 46.08
CA SER A 148 -27.07 17.13 45.29
C SER A 148 -25.96 18.17 45.50
N ARG A 149 -25.97 19.24 44.70
CA ARG A 149 -25.13 20.43 44.93
C ARG A 149 -25.44 21.09 46.29
N GLN A 150 -26.73 21.21 46.63
CA GLN A 150 -27.18 21.82 47.88
C GLN A 150 -26.61 21.12 49.12
N PHE A 151 -26.43 19.80 49.04
CA PHE A 151 -25.80 19.02 50.10
C PHE A 151 -24.38 19.54 50.43
N LEU A 152 -23.55 19.81 49.42
CA LEU A 152 -22.21 20.36 49.63
C LEU A 152 -22.24 21.79 50.15
N GLU A 153 -23.12 22.64 49.61
CA GLU A 153 -23.26 24.04 50.05
C GLU A 153 -23.65 24.13 51.53
N ASN A 154 -24.60 23.29 51.96
CA ASN A 154 -25.02 23.20 53.36
C ASN A 154 -23.87 22.70 54.26
N LYS A 155 -23.08 21.72 53.79
CA LYS A 155 -21.91 21.22 54.52
C LYS A 155 -20.81 22.28 54.66
N ILE A 156 -20.57 23.10 53.64
CA ILE A 156 -19.62 24.23 53.73
C ILE A 156 -20.06 25.21 54.80
N ILE A 157 -21.35 25.57 54.85
CA ILE A 157 -21.90 26.48 55.87
C ILE A 157 -21.69 25.90 57.27
N GLU A 158 -21.99 24.61 57.47
CA GLU A 158 -21.79 23.91 58.75
C GLU A 158 -20.33 23.96 59.21
N VAL A 159 -19.39 23.65 58.32
CA VAL A 159 -17.95 23.63 58.63
C VAL A 159 -17.40 25.05 58.85
N LYS A 160 -17.89 26.04 58.08
CA LYS A 160 -17.52 27.45 58.23
C LYS A 160 -17.93 27.99 59.61
N LYS A 161 -19.15 27.68 60.07
CA LYS A 161 -19.60 27.98 61.44
C LYS A 161 -18.76 27.30 62.51
N LYS A 162 -18.41 26.02 62.29
CA LYS A 162 -17.65 25.21 63.25
C LYS A 162 -16.21 25.69 63.46
N PHE A 163 -15.54 26.15 62.40
CA PHE A 163 -14.13 26.52 62.46
C PHE A 163 -13.89 28.01 62.26
N VAL A 164 -14.29 28.57 61.11
CA VAL A 164 -13.92 29.93 60.70
C VAL A 164 -14.57 30.99 61.60
N GLU A 165 -15.87 30.88 61.88
CA GLU A 165 -16.58 31.84 62.76
C GLU A 165 -16.13 31.73 64.23
N GLN A 166 -15.50 30.62 64.61
CA GLN A 166 -14.89 30.41 65.93
C GLN A 166 -13.40 30.81 65.96
N ASN A 167 -12.87 31.46 64.92
CA ASN A 167 -11.44 31.78 64.74
C ASN A 167 -10.51 30.56 64.89
N ARG A 168 -10.97 29.39 64.44
CA ARG A 168 -10.18 28.14 64.43
C ARG A 168 -9.77 27.78 62.98
N PRO A 169 -8.54 27.31 62.75
CA PRO A 169 -8.14 26.84 61.43
C PRO A 169 -8.89 25.56 61.08
N VAL A 170 -9.26 25.41 59.80
CA VAL A 170 -9.81 24.15 59.28
C VAL A 170 -8.68 23.11 59.28
N PRO A 171 -8.80 21.98 59.98
CA PRO A 171 -7.74 20.98 60.01
C PRO A 171 -7.61 20.29 58.65
N ARG A 172 -6.39 19.85 58.30
CA ARG A 172 -6.17 19.05 57.08
C ARG A 172 -6.79 17.67 57.28
N PRO A 173 -7.68 17.19 56.38
CA PRO A 173 -8.13 15.81 56.39
C PRO A 173 -6.95 14.85 56.25
N SER A 174 -6.96 13.72 56.98
CA SER A 174 -5.90 12.70 56.87
C SER A 174 -5.79 12.10 55.46
N SER A 175 -6.90 12.08 54.72
CA SER A 175 -6.97 11.65 53.32
C SER A 175 -6.41 12.69 52.34
N TRP A 176 -6.11 13.93 52.76
CA TRP A 176 -5.68 14.98 51.84
C TRP A 176 -4.18 15.24 51.92
N GLY A 177 -3.47 15.34 50.78
CA GLY A 177 -2.07 15.76 50.80
C GLY A 177 -1.40 15.85 49.44
N GLY A 178 -0.08 15.99 49.46
CA GLY A 178 0.74 16.20 48.27
C GLY A 178 1.23 14.92 47.61
N TYR A 179 1.51 15.05 46.32
CA TYR A 179 2.17 14.09 45.45
C TYR A 179 3.31 14.78 44.71
N VAL A 180 4.37 14.04 44.41
CA VAL A 180 5.46 14.43 43.51
C VAL A 180 5.62 13.38 42.42
N LEU A 181 5.55 13.78 41.15
CA LEU A 181 5.92 12.94 40.01
C LEU A 181 7.40 13.10 39.74
N VAL A 182 8.17 12.02 39.95
CA VAL A 182 9.60 11.94 39.63
C VAL A 182 9.74 11.50 38.17
N PRO A 183 10.18 12.40 37.27
CA PRO A 183 10.13 12.14 35.84
C PRO A 183 11.29 11.26 35.39
N ASN A 184 11.01 10.36 34.44
CA ASN A 184 12.01 9.58 33.71
C ASN A 184 11.96 9.83 32.20
N TYR A 185 10.98 10.63 31.76
CA TYR A 185 10.74 10.99 30.37
C TYR A 185 10.10 12.37 30.28
N PHE A 186 10.54 13.15 29.30
CA PHE A 186 9.91 14.38 28.87
C PHE A 186 9.76 14.38 27.36
N GLU A 187 8.67 14.97 26.87
CA GLU A 187 8.52 15.35 25.48
C GLU A 187 8.20 16.83 25.39
N PHE A 188 8.98 17.56 24.60
CA PHE A 188 8.72 18.94 24.22
C PHE A 188 8.20 18.97 22.80
N TRP A 189 7.01 19.52 22.62
CA TRP A 189 6.35 19.66 21.33
C TRP A 189 6.09 21.13 21.03
N GLN A 190 6.46 21.57 19.82
CA GLN A 190 6.19 22.90 19.31
C GLN A 190 5.41 22.84 17.99
N GLY A 191 4.28 23.56 17.99
CA GLY A 191 3.40 23.70 16.86
C GLY A 191 4.06 24.46 15.71
N GLN A 192 3.96 23.91 14.50
CA GLN A 192 4.47 24.47 13.24
C GLN A 192 3.34 24.47 12.21
N SER A 193 3.12 25.55 11.46
CA SER A 193 1.97 25.61 10.52
C SER A 193 2.10 24.56 9.43
N SER A 194 3.33 24.26 9.01
CA SER A 194 3.68 23.20 8.05
C SER A 194 3.29 21.79 8.49
N ARG A 195 2.85 21.60 9.75
CA ARG A 195 2.59 20.29 10.40
C ARG A 195 3.85 19.47 10.69
N LEU A 196 5.02 19.97 10.30
CA LEU A 196 6.31 19.43 10.70
C LEU A 196 6.63 19.94 12.12
N HIS A 197 5.92 19.39 13.10
CA HIS A 197 6.09 19.77 14.50
C HIS A 197 7.47 19.39 15.01
N ASP A 198 8.07 20.30 15.78
CA ASP A 198 9.30 19.98 16.49
C ASP A 198 8.96 19.16 17.72
N ARG A 199 9.59 17.99 17.83
CA ARG A 199 9.42 17.05 18.94
C ARG A 199 10.77 16.57 19.42
N LEU A 200 11.06 16.89 20.67
CA LEU A 200 12.28 16.52 21.34
C LEU A 200 11.91 15.70 22.57
N ARG A 201 12.39 14.45 22.66
CA ARG A 201 12.25 13.67 23.91
C ARG A 201 13.54 13.69 24.69
N PHE A 202 13.41 13.77 26.00
CA PHE A 202 14.47 13.47 26.96
C PHE A 202 14.08 12.20 27.70
N ARG A 203 15.03 11.28 27.86
CA ARG A 203 14.84 10.04 28.62
C ARG A 203 16.13 9.65 29.34
N LYS A 204 16.00 8.83 30.37
CA LYS A 204 17.16 8.15 30.97
C LYS A 204 17.62 6.99 30.07
N GLN A 205 18.93 6.84 29.90
CA GLN A 205 19.50 5.69 29.21
C GLN A 205 19.24 4.41 30.03
N LYS A 206 18.84 3.33 29.36
CA LYS A 206 18.65 2.03 30.03
C LYS A 206 20.00 1.34 30.20
N ALA A 207 20.15 0.57 31.27
CA ALA A 207 21.36 -0.23 31.49
C ALA A 207 21.60 -1.20 30.31
N GLY A 208 22.80 -1.20 29.74
CA GLY A 208 23.17 -2.03 28.59
C GLY A 208 22.65 -1.53 27.23
N GLU A 209 22.01 -0.36 27.17
CA GLU A 209 21.54 0.22 25.92
C GLU A 209 22.71 0.78 25.09
N MET A 210 22.88 0.28 23.87
CA MET A 210 23.79 0.87 22.89
C MET A 210 23.14 2.10 22.26
N ILE A 211 23.82 3.24 22.35
CA ILE A 211 23.35 4.51 21.79
C ILE A 211 23.91 4.68 20.37
N ASP A 212 23.05 5.08 19.43
CA ASP A 212 23.46 5.54 18.10
C ASP A 212 23.76 7.06 18.16
N PRO A 213 25.04 7.47 18.03
CA PRO A 213 25.41 8.88 18.14
C PRO A 213 24.91 9.75 16.97
N SER A 214 24.36 9.16 15.90
CA SER A 214 23.82 9.92 14.77
C SER A 214 22.42 10.50 15.03
N VAL A 215 21.68 9.94 16.00
CA VAL A 215 20.29 10.33 16.30
C VAL A 215 20.04 10.62 17.79
N THR A 216 20.96 10.22 18.66
CA THR A 216 20.86 10.43 20.11
C THR A 216 21.99 11.34 20.59
N HIS A 217 21.58 12.43 21.25
CA HIS A 217 22.50 13.39 21.86
C HIS A 217 22.62 13.10 23.36
N ARG A 218 23.82 13.25 23.89
CA ARG A 218 24.06 13.22 25.34
C ARG A 218 23.64 14.55 25.95
N GLY A 219 22.86 14.48 27.01
CA GLY A 219 22.49 15.61 27.84
C GLY A 219 23.23 15.65 29.18
N GLU A 220 22.84 16.57 30.04
CA GLU A 220 23.34 16.67 31.42
C GLU A 220 22.60 15.70 32.35
N ASP A 221 23.17 15.44 33.54
CA ASP A 221 22.55 14.63 34.61
C ASP A 221 22.00 13.25 34.15
N ASP A 222 22.74 12.51 33.32
CA ASP A 222 22.35 11.20 32.75
C ASP A 222 21.11 11.22 31.84
N TRP A 223 20.72 12.39 31.35
CA TRP A 223 19.72 12.49 30.30
C TRP A 223 20.35 12.26 28.93
N ILE A 224 19.58 11.65 28.05
CA ILE A 224 19.82 11.64 26.62
C ILE A 224 18.60 12.22 25.93
N PHE A 225 18.81 12.86 24.78
CA PHE A 225 17.73 13.46 24.04
C PHE A 225 17.81 13.20 22.53
N GLU A 226 16.63 13.08 21.94
CA GLU A 226 16.43 12.59 20.58
C GLU A 226 15.27 13.36 19.96
N ARG A 227 15.42 13.76 18.70
CA ARG A 227 14.28 14.18 17.89
C ARG A 227 13.56 12.96 17.36
N PHE A 228 12.24 12.98 17.42
CA PHE A 228 11.44 11.86 16.93
C PHE A 228 10.19 12.35 16.19
N ALA A 229 9.92 11.72 15.04
CA ALA A 229 8.65 11.88 14.34
C ALA A 229 7.53 11.18 15.13
N TYR A 230 6.27 11.40 14.75
CA TYR A 230 5.13 10.70 15.36
C TYR A 230 5.38 9.19 15.56
N GLU A 231 5.23 8.73 16.81
CA GLU A 231 5.24 7.31 17.14
C GLU A 231 3.95 6.68 16.59
N ILE A 232 4.03 6.10 15.39
CA ILE A 232 3.04 5.15 14.91
C ILE A 232 3.36 3.85 15.65
N ASN A 233 2.63 3.58 16.74
CA ASN A 233 2.88 2.44 17.61
C ASN A 233 2.40 1.13 16.95
N PHE A 234 3.14 0.71 15.92
CA PHE A 234 2.87 -0.47 15.09
C PHE A 234 2.98 -1.79 15.89
N LEU A 235 3.75 -1.79 16.97
CA LEU A 235 3.96 -2.96 17.84
C LEU A 235 2.75 -3.31 18.72
N TYR A 236 1.89 -2.35 19.07
CA TYR A 236 0.72 -2.63 19.92
C TYR A 236 -0.43 -3.28 19.12
N LEU A 237 -0.57 -2.91 17.84
CA LEU A 237 -1.50 -3.56 16.91
C LEU A 237 -1.08 -5.00 16.60
N MET A 238 0.22 -5.27 16.43
CA MET A 238 0.71 -6.64 16.19
C MET A 238 0.45 -7.59 17.37
N LYS A 239 0.49 -7.10 18.63
CA LYS A 239 0.20 -7.94 19.81
C LYS A 239 -1.27 -8.30 20.00
N LEU A 240 -2.20 -7.51 19.45
CA LEU A 240 -3.64 -7.83 19.48
C LEU A 240 -4.06 -8.85 18.40
N PHE A 241 -3.24 -9.06 17.37
CA PHE A 241 -3.51 -9.97 16.25
C PHE A 241 -2.71 -11.28 16.26
N ILE A 242 -1.92 -11.54 17.31
CA ILE A 242 -1.28 -12.84 17.53
C ILE A 242 -1.94 -13.51 18.75
N PRO A 243 -3.12 -14.13 18.61
CA PRO A 243 -3.44 -15.26 19.47
C PRO A 243 -2.49 -16.41 19.09
N GLU A 244 -1.97 -17.09 20.10
CA GLU A 244 -0.99 -18.18 20.05
C GLU A 244 -0.88 -18.91 18.69
N GLN A 245 0.30 -18.79 18.09
CA GLN A 245 0.71 -19.58 16.94
C GLN A 245 0.60 -21.07 17.27
N SER A 246 -0.36 -21.78 16.68
CA SER A 246 -0.19 -23.21 16.35
C SER A 246 -1.35 -23.82 15.54
N THR A 247 -2.55 -23.23 15.48
CA THR A 247 -3.70 -23.92 14.84
C THR A 247 -4.04 -23.44 13.42
N LEU A 248 -3.93 -22.15 13.10
CA LEU A 248 -4.34 -21.64 11.77
C LEU A 248 -3.32 -21.99 10.67
N ALA A 249 -2.02 -21.86 10.95
CA ALA A 249 -0.96 -22.25 10.02
C ALA A 249 -0.97 -23.78 9.78
N LEU A 250 -1.24 -24.59 10.81
CA LEU A 250 -1.38 -26.05 10.68
C LEU A 250 -2.66 -26.46 9.96
N CYS A 251 -3.79 -25.77 10.15
CA CYS A 251 -5.00 -26.00 9.36
C CYS A 251 -4.77 -25.67 7.87
N ILE A 252 -4.11 -24.56 7.56
CA ILE A 252 -3.76 -24.18 6.17
C ILE A 252 -2.74 -25.17 5.58
N LEU A 253 -1.73 -25.61 6.34
CA LEU A 253 -0.78 -26.64 5.91
C LEU A 253 -1.43 -28.02 5.72
N HIS A 254 -2.35 -28.45 6.59
CA HIS A 254 -3.07 -29.72 6.44
C HIS A 254 -4.02 -29.70 5.24
N THR A 255 -4.69 -28.57 4.98
CA THR A 255 -5.59 -28.42 3.83
C THR A 255 -4.78 -28.36 2.52
N ALA A 256 -3.59 -27.74 2.54
CA ALA A 256 -2.66 -27.71 1.41
C ALA A 256 -2.01 -29.09 1.12
N LYS A 257 -1.74 -29.89 2.15
CA LYS A 257 -1.21 -31.27 2.01
C LYS A 257 -2.27 -32.23 1.47
N PHE A 258 -3.55 -31.99 1.76
CA PHE A 258 -4.66 -32.85 1.32
C PHE A 258 -5.06 -32.63 -0.15
N LEU A 259 -4.71 -31.49 -0.76
CA LEU A 259 -5.19 -31.10 -2.09
C LEU A 259 -4.17 -31.18 -3.24
N GLN A 260 -2.86 -31.37 -3.00
CA GLN A 260 -1.83 -31.44 -4.07
C GLN A 260 -1.97 -30.38 -5.18
N LEU A 261 -2.30 -29.13 -4.84
CA LEU A 261 -2.52 -28.03 -5.81
C LEU A 261 -1.29 -27.12 -5.90
N SER A 262 -0.61 -27.12 -7.05
CA SER A 262 0.66 -26.41 -7.32
C SER A 262 0.50 -25.04 -7.99
N ILE A 263 -0.57 -24.29 -7.70
CA ILE A 263 -0.83 -22.99 -8.35
C ILE A 263 -1.21 -21.91 -7.33
N SER A 264 -1.99 -22.26 -6.29
CA SER A 264 -2.46 -21.31 -5.26
C SER A 264 -1.36 -20.90 -4.28
N THR A 265 -0.49 -21.83 -3.91
CA THR A 265 0.64 -21.56 -3.01
C THR A 265 1.65 -20.64 -3.65
N PHE A 266 1.90 -20.67 -4.97
CA PHE A 266 2.89 -19.77 -5.58
C PHE A 266 2.35 -18.35 -5.76
N THR A 267 1.09 -18.14 -6.12
CA THR A 267 0.55 -16.76 -6.16
C THR A 267 0.50 -16.15 -4.77
N LEU A 268 0.10 -16.95 -3.77
CA LEU A 268 0.08 -16.53 -2.38
C LEU A 268 1.49 -16.39 -1.78
N LEU A 269 2.43 -17.30 -2.08
CA LEU A 269 3.83 -17.20 -1.66
C LEU A 269 4.59 -16.14 -2.44
N LEU A 270 4.27 -15.84 -3.69
CA LEU A 270 4.86 -14.73 -4.44
C LEU A 270 4.32 -13.42 -3.90
N LEU A 271 3.02 -13.31 -3.61
CA LEU A 271 2.45 -12.15 -2.92
C LEU A 271 3.06 -12.00 -1.53
N ILE A 272 3.13 -13.07 -0.72
CA ILE A 272 3.74 -13.06 0.62
C ILE A 272 5.25 -12.82 0.55
N HIS A 273 5.99 -13.39 -0.38
CA HIS A 273 7.44 -13.22 -0.49
C HIS A 273 7.79 -11.84 -1.08
N LEU A 274 7.00 -11.30 -2.00
CA LEU A 274 7.08 -9.88 -2.39
C LEU A 274 6.71 -8.95 -1.23
N PHE A 275 5.77 -9.36 -0.38
CA PHE A 275 5.37 -8.62 0.84
C PHE A 275 6.38 -8.74 1.99
N HIS A 276 7.13 -9.85 2.07
CA HIS A 276 8.01 -10.21 3.19
C HIS A 276 9.50 -9.98 2.87
N CYS A 277 9.90 -9.91 1.59
CA CYS A 277 11.29 -9.67 1.21
C CYS A 277 11.63 -8.22 0.84
N GLY A 278 10.70 -7.28 0.68
CA GLY A 278 11.08 -5.91 0.30
C GLY A 278 11.93 -5.82 -0.99
N VAL A 279 11.95 -6.88 -1.81
CA VAL A 279 12.80 -7.02 -3.01
C VAL A 279 12.31 -6.12 -4.16
N VAL A 280 11.21 -5.40 -3.96
CA VAL A 280 10.64 -4.45 -4.93
C VAL A 280 11.22 -3.03 -4.76
N GLU A 281 11.92 -2.73 -3.66
CA GLU A 281 12.68 -1.47 -3.50
C GLU A 281 14.20 -1.71 -3.31
N ASN A 282 14.61 -2.88 -2.83
CA ASN A 282 16.01 -3.16 -2.45
C ASN A 282 17.02 -3.36 -3.59
N ILE A 283 16.70 -3.05 -4.85
CA ILE A 283 17.71 -3.04 -5.94
C ILE A 283 18.34 -1.64 -6.11
N PHE A 284 17.84 -0.59 -5.43
CA PHE A 284 18.46 0.75 -5.49
C PHE A 284 18.62 1.50 -4.16
N THR A 285 18.45 0.86 -3.01
CA THR A 285 18.67 1.51 -1.71
C THR A 285 19.46 0.62 -0.77
N GLU A 286 20.76 0.88 -0.65
CA GLU A 286 21.49 0.52 0.56
C GLU A 286 20.88 1.28 1.74
N HIS A 287 20.69 0.56 2.86
CA HIS A 287 20.22 0.97 4.21
C HIS A 287 18.75 0.69 4.51
N VAL A 288 18.49 -0.54 5.00
CA VAL A 288 17.18 -1.02 5.45
C VAL A 288 17.16 -1.22 6.96
N CYS A 289 16.37 -0.41 7.66
CA CYS A 289 15.34 -0.90 8.58
C CYS A 289 14.41 0.25 9.02
N SER A 290 13.09 0.02 8.98
CA SER A 290 11.99 0.80 9.61
C SER A 290 11.07 1.72 8.77
N ARG A 291 10.88 1.51 7.46
CA ARG A 291 9.94 2.35 6.65
C ARG A 291 8.75 1.66 5.98
N ASP A 292 8.68 0.32 5.95
CA ASP A 292 7.84 -0.40 4.97
C ASP A 292 6.33 -0.46 5.24
N VAL A 293 5.84 0.03 6.38
CA VAL A 293 4.38 -0.01 6.67
C VAL A 293 3.67 1.33 6.46
N ARG A 294 4.41 2.43 6.27
CA ARG A 294 3.79 3.73 5.92
C ARG A 294 3.27 3.78 4.48
N PHE A 295 3.84 2.96 3.59
CA PHE A 295 3.48 2.91 2.17
C PHE A 295 2.04 2.44 1.96
N TYR A 296 1.56 1.50 2.78
CA TYR A 296 0.18 0.98 2.66
C TYR A 296 -0.87 1.88 3.33
N CYS A 297 -0.59 2.52 4.47
CA CYS A 297 -1.61 3.30 5.19
C CYS A 297 -1.97 4.66 4.54
N CYS A 298 -1.06 5.36 3.85
CA CYS A 298 -1.41 6.61 3.13
C CYS A 298 -2.21 6.34 1.84
N SER A 299 -1.94 5.24 1.13
CA SER A 299 -2.70 4.88 -0.08
C SER A 299 -4.15 4.45 0.21
N LEU A 300 -4.45 4.08 1.46
CA LEU A 300 -5.70 3.46 1.87
C LEU A 300 -6.77 4.41 2.46
N LYS A 301 -6.55 5.74 2.49
CA LYS A 301 -7.54 6.78 2.94
C LYS A 301 -8.45 6.35 4.12
N LEU A 302 -7.87 5.70 5.13
CA LEU A 302 -8.57 5.08 6.27
C LEU A 302 -9.26 6.05 7.26
N HIS A 303 -9.47 7.32 6.90
CA HIS A 303 -10.22 8.26 7.73
C HIS A 303 -10.87 9.37 6.88
N PRO A 304 -12.13 9.76 7.15
CA PRO A 304 -12.83 10.83 6.42
C PRO A 304 -12.24 12.25 6.60
N TYR A 305 -11.10 12.38 7.30
CA TYR A 305 -10.34 13.61 7.48
C TYR A 305 -8.87 13.51 7.02
N CYS A 306 -8.53 12.49 6.22
CA CYS A 306 -7.23 12.40 5.56
C CYS A 306 -7.17 13.39 4.39
N THR A 307 -7.06 14.68 4.72
CA THR A 307 -6.73 15.80 3.81
C THR A 307 -5.32 16.31 4.09
N ILE A 308 -4.41 15.40 4.44
CA ILE A 308 -2.98 15.66 4.38
C ILE A 308 -2.55 15.18 3.01
N ASP A 309 -2.00 16.09 2.21
CA ASP A 309 -1.14 15.75 1.08
C ASP A 309 -0.04 14.82 1.60
N CYS A 310 -0.32 13.51 1.59
CA CYS A 310 0.62 12.42 1.85
C CYS A 310 1.61 12.29 0.67
N ALA A 311 1.99 13.39 0.03
CA ALA A 311 3.17 13.37 -0.81
C ALA A 311 4.34 13.31 0.17
N ILE A 312 4.81 12.10 0.48
CA ILE A 312 6.10 11.90 1.15
C ILE A 312 7.08 12.83 0.41
N PRO A 313 7.85 13.72 1.07
CA PRO A 313 8.73 14.65 0.37
C PRO A 313 9.62 13.97 -0.68
N GLU A 314 9.96 12.71 -0.45
CA GLU A 314 10.68 11.81 -1.37
C GLU A 314 9.82 11.37 -2.58
N MET A 315 8.55 11.01 -2.40
CA MET A 315 7.62 10.67 -3.50
C MET A 315 7.20 11.91 -4.30
N GLU A 316 6.95 13.03 -3.63
CA GLU A 316 6.69 14.31 -4.29
C GLU A 316 7.91 14.74 -5.10
N ALA A 317 9.11 14.64 -4.52
CA ALA A 317 10.35 14.90 -5.24
C ALA A 317 10.49 13.95 -6.44
N MET A 318 10.26 12.65 -6.26
CA MET A 318 10.33 11.68 -7.36
C MET A 318 9.32 12.00 -8.48
N HIS A 319 8.10 12.42 -8.14
CA HIS A 319 7.13 12.87 -9.14
C HIS A 319 7.56 14.19 -9.79
N LYS A 320 8.13 15.16 -9.06
CA LYS A 320 8.70 16.39 -9.63
C LYS A 320 9.83 16.07 -10.61
N TYR A 321 10.78 15.21 -10.23
CA TYR A 321 11.84 14.73 -11.11
C TYR A 321 11.28 14.00 -12.33
N GLY A 322 10.25 13.19 -12.14
CA GLY A 322 9.54 12.51 -13.22
C GLY A 322 8.93 13.49 -14.22
N VAL A 323 8.16 14.47 -13.75
CA VAL A 323 7.58 15.53 -14.60
C VAL A 323 8.67 16.31 -15.32
N SER A 324 9.75 16.70 -14.62
CA SER A 324 10.88 17.40 -15.24
C SER A 324 11.56 16.56 -16.33
N PHE A 325 11.72 15.25 -16.09
CA PHE A 325 12.28 14.33 -17.08
C PHE A 325 11.35 14.16 -18.29
N GLU A 326 10.04 14.06 -18.08
CA GLU A 326 9.06 13.93 -19.15
C GLU A 326 8.99 15.20 -20.00
N LEU A 327 9.02 16.39 -19.39
CA LEU A 327 9.11 17.67 -20.10
C LEU A 327 10.39 17.75 -20.92
N TRP A 328 11.53 17.45 -20.31
CA TRP A 328 12.81 17.40 -21.03
C TRP A 328 12.76 16.44 -22.22
N LEU A 329 12.11 15.29 -22.06
CA LEU A 329 11.97 14.29 -23.11
C LEU A 329 11.06 14.76 -24.25
N GLN A 330 9.94 15.42 -23.93
CA GLN A 330 9.03 16.02 -24.90
C GLN A 330 9.69 17.19 -25.66
N GLU A 331 10.47 18.02 -24.97
CA GLU A 331 11.22 19.14 -25.55
C GLU A 331 12.39 18.66 -26.44
N SER A 332 13.15 17.66 -25.99
CA SER A 332 14.30 17.14 -26.72
C SER A 332 13.90 16.35 -27.99
N LEU A 333 12.70 15.78 -28.00
CA LEU A 333 12.21 14.90 -29.07
C LEU A 333 10.94 15.45 -29.74
N GLN A 334 10.82 16.78 -29.83
CA GLN A 334 9.71 17.44 -30.50
C GLN A 334 9.46 16.89 -31.91
N GLY A 335 8.18 16.70 -32.24
CA GLY A 335 7.74 16.15 -33.53
C GLY A 335 7.82 14.62 -33.65
N GLN A 336 8.27 13.89 -32.62
CA GLN A 336 8.35 12.42 -32.66
C GLN A 336 7.13 11.70 -32.06
N ALA A 337 6.06 12.44 -31.75
CA ALA A 337 4.88 11.92 -31.05
C ALA A 337 4.25 10.70 -31.74
N GLU A 338 4.04 10.73 -33.06
CA GLU A 338 3.45 9.61 -33.80
C GLU A 338 4.31 8.34 -33.73
N ARG A 339 5.63 8.49 -33.71
CA ARG A 339 6.55 7.35 -33.57
C ARG A 339 6.43 6.73 -32.18
N PHE A 340 6.42 7.54 -31.12
CA PHE A 340 6.25 7.02 -29.76
C PHE A 340 4.88 6.39 -29.54
N LEU A 341 3.80 6.97 -30.09
CA LEU A 341 2.47 6.37 -30.09
C LEU A 341 2.42 5.03 -30.84
N SER A 342 3.24 4.86 -31.88
CA SER A 342 3.36 3.59 -32.61
C SER A 342 4.21 2.57 -31.86
N ILE A 343 5.28 3.01 -31.19
CA ILE A 343 6.15 2.14 -30.39
C ILE A 343 5.40 1.57 -29.19
N THR A 344 4.63 2.38 -28.46
CA THR A 344 3.93 1.89 -27.26
C THR A 344 2.94 0.77 -27.57
N LYS A 345 2.37 0.73 -28.79
CA LYS A 345 1.44 -0.34 -29.23
C LYS A 345 2.04 -1.74 -29.18
N VAL A 346 3.37 -1.87 -29.18
CA VAL A 346 4.07 -3.15 -29.02
C VAL A 346 3.79 -3.81 -27.66
N GLY A 347 3.53 -3.00 -26.64
CA GLY A 347 3.18 -3.49 -25.30
C GLY A 347 1.68 -3.68 -25.07
N ASP A 348 0.83 -3.44 -26.08
CA ASP A 348 -0.63 -3.51 -25.96
C ASP A 348 -1.09 -4.98 -26.04
N PRO A 349 -1.75 -5.52 -24.99
CA PRO A 349 -2.26 -6.89 -24.99
C PRO A 349 -3.22 -7.19 -26.16
N ASP A 350 -4.10 -6.26 -26.52
CA ASP A 350 -5.10 -6.47 -27.57
C ASP A 350 -4.41 -6.60 -28.93
N LEU A 351 -3.39 -5.78 -29.21
CA LEU A 351 -2.63 -5.85 -30.46
C LEU A 351 -1.72 -7.08 -30.52
N LEU A 352 -1.14 -7.50 -29.40
CA LEU A 352 -0.37 -8.73 -29.33
C LEU A 352 -1.25 -9.95 -29.63
N ILE A 353 -2.45 -10.00 -29.05
CA ILE A 353 -3.44 -11.05 -29.34
C ILE A 353 -3.89 -10.95 -30.81
N LEU A 354 -4.09 -9.75 -31.35
CA LEU A 354 -4.55 -9.55 -32.72
C LEU A 354 -3.53 -10.05 -33.77
N TYR A 355 -2.25 -9.71 -33.58
CA TYR A 355 -1.23 -9.90 -34.61
C TYR A 355 -0.29 -11.09 -34.36
N LEU A 356 0.07 -11.39 -33.11
CA LEU A 356 1.05 -12.44 -32.80
C LEU A 356 0.40 -13.79 -32.52
N LEU A 357 -0.81 -13.80 -31.97
CA LEU A 357 -1.55 -15.04 -31.67
C LEU A 357 -1.66 -15.98 -32.90
N PRO A 358 -2.04 -15.49 -34.10
CA PRO A 358 -2.19 -16.36 -35.28
C PRO A 358 -0.87 -16.96 -35.76
N PHE A 359 0.23 -16.23 -35.59
CA PHE A 359 1.56 -16.69 -35.99
C PHE A 359 2.12 -17.73 -35.01
N LEU A 360 1.96 -17.48 -33.70
CA LEU A 360 2.45 -18.38 -32.67
C LEU A 360 1.67 -19.70 -32.66
N SER A 361 0.37 -19.68 -32.95
CA SER A 361 -0.47 -20.89 -33.00
C SER A 361 0.00 -21.85 -34.10
N ALA A 362 0.50 -21.30 -35.20
CA ALA A 362 1.00 -22.05 -36.34
C ALA A 362 2.42 -22.62 -36.13
N ILE A 363 3.29 -21.95 -35.35
CA ILE A 363 4.71 -22.34 -35.24
C ILE A 363 4.96 -23.40 -34.19
N ASN A 364 4.53 -23.14 -32.95
CA ASN A 364 4.82 -24.01 -31.83
C ASN A 364 3.74 -23.87 -30.76
N ARG A 365 3.05 -24.97 -30.50
CA ARG A 365 1.96 -25.03 -29.53
C ARG A 365 2.39 -24.70 -28.10
N SER A 366 3.54 -25.21 -27.65
CA SER A 366 4.02 -24.90 -26.29
C SER A 366 4.33 -23.42 -26.16
N LEU A 367 4.92 -22.80 -27.19
CA LEU A 367 5.21 -21.37 -27.20
C LEU A 367 3.91 -20.55 -27.18
N PHE A 368 2.92 -20.97 -27.98
CA PHE A 368 1.59 -20.39 -28.01
C PHE A 368 0.89 -20.44 -26.64
N LEU A 369 0.84 -21.62 -26.00
CA LEU A 369 0.17 -21.77 -24.71
C LEU A 369 0.81 -20.90 -23.63
N ARG A 370 2.15 -20.79 -23.65
CA ARG A 370 2.90 -19.89 -22.76
C ARG A 370 2.56 -18.44 -23.05
N PHE A 371 2.50 -18.05 -24.31
CA PHE A 371 2.11 -16.69 -24.71
C PHE A 371 0.73 -16.31 -24.17
N VAL A 372 -0.30 -17.13 -24.43
CA VAL A 372 -1.67 -16.82 -23.97
C VAL A 372 -1.76 -16.73 -22.45
N LEU A 373 -1.21 -17.72 -21.73
CA LEU A 373 -1.22 -17.72 -20.28
C LEU A 373 -0.41 -16.57 -19.68
N ALA A 374 0.78 -16.29 -20.22
CA ALA A 374 1.62 -15.22 -19.72
C ALA A 374 0.99 -13.85 -19.97
N THR A 375 0.41 -13.61 -21.15
CA THR A 375 -0.30 -12.35 -21.44
C THR A 375 -1.47 -12.15 -20.48
N ALA A 376 -2.35 -13.16 -20.31
CA ALA A 376 -3.51 -13.06 -19.43
C ALA A 376 -3.13 -12.92 -17.94
N ILE A 377 -2.14 -13.67 -17.46
CA ILE A 377 -1.69 -13.57 -16.06
C ILE A 377 -0.95 -12.26 -15.81
N CYS A 378 -0.11 -11.83 -16.75
CA CYS A 378 0.63 -10.58 -16.65
C CYS A 378 -0.33 -9.39 -16.58
N ASP A 379 -1.35 -9.35 -17.45
CA ASP A 379 -2.32 -8.26 -17.45
C ASP A 379 -3.22 -8.27 -16.21
N MET A 380 -3.70 -9.45 -15.78
CA MET A 380 -4.47 -9.57 -14.54
C MET A 380 -3.67 -9.17 -13.30
N LEU A 381 -2.41 -9.58 -13.19
CA LEU A 381 -1.51 -9.15 -12.11
C LEU A 381 -1.27 -7.64 -12.18
N ASN A 382 -1.10 -7.06 -13.37
CA ASN A 382 -0.96 -5.62 -13.53
C ASN A 382 -2.19 -4.88 -12.97
N ASN A 383 -3.39 -5.35 -13.25
CA ASN A 383 -4.63 -4.73 -12.76
C ASN A 383 -4.80 -4.84 -11.25
N ILE A 384 -4.51 -6.02 -10.67
CA ILE A 384 -4.52 -6.21 -9.22
C ILE A 384 -3.52 -5.27 -8.55
N MET A 385 -2.29 -5.18 -9.09
CA MET A 385 -1.27 -4.28 -8.55
C MET A 385 -1.62 -2.81 -8.72
N LYS A 386 -2.29 -2.42 -9.81
CA LYS A 386 -2.80 -1.05 -9.99
C LYS A 386 -3.77 -0.63 -8.91
N TRP A 387 -4.69 -1.52 -8.53
CA TRP A 387 -5.60 -1.28 -7.41
C TRP A 387 -4.86 -1.22 -6.07
N MET A 388 -3.91 -2.12 -5.84
CA MET A 388 -3.15 -2.17 -4.58
C MET A 388 -2.21 -0.97 -4.39
N LEU A 389 -1.48 -0.58 -5.43
CA LEU A 389 -0.47 0.49 -5.39
C LEU A 389 -1.09 1.87 -5.54
N ASN A 390 -2.25 1.96 -6.18
CA ASN A 390 -3.03 3.17 -6.31
C ASN A 390 -2.25 4.38 -6.88
N GLY A 391 -1.31 4.13 -7.79
CA GLY A 391 -0.32 5.12 -8.21
C GLY A 391 -0.89 6.25 -9.06
N GLU A 392 -0.34 7.45 -8.86
CA GLU A 392 -0.61 8.65 -9.66
C GLU A 392 0.02 8.55 -11.07
N ARG A 393 -0.62 9.07 -12.12
CA ARG A 393 -0.09 9.40 -13.44
C ARG A 393 0.45 10.83 -13.48
N PRO A 394 1.37 11.16 -14.39
CA PRO A 394 1.93 12.51 -14.46
C PRO A 394 0.90 13.60 -14.78
N TYR A 395 0.09 13.41 -15.83
CA TYR A 395 -0.81 14.46 -16.34
C TYR A 395 -1.91 14.87 -15.36
N TRP A 396 -2.40 13.96 -14.50
CA TRP A 396 -3.39 14.32 -13.49
C TRP A 396 -2.73 14.92 -12.23
N TRP A 397 -1.43 14.69 -12.02
CA TRP A 397 -0.75 14.89 -10.74
C TRP A 397 -0.22 16.30 -10.67
N ILE A 398 0.28 16.81 -11.81
CA ILE A 398 0.62 18.23 -11.99
C ILE A 398 -0.54 19.17 -11.67
N HIS A 399 -1.79 18.71 -11.82
CA HIS A 399 -2.99 19.49 -11.53
C HIS A 399 -3.56 19.25 -10.11
N SER A 400 -3.52 18.01 -9.63
CA SER A 400 -4.20 17.62 -8.39
C SER A 400 -3.35 17.73 -7.13
N SER A 401 -2.01 17.71 -7.25
CA SER A 401 -1.10 17.66 -6.10
C SER A 401 -0.86 19.00 -5.41
N GLY A 402 -1.18 20.13 -6.06
CA GLY A 402 -0.79 21.46 -5.56
C GLY A 402 0.72 21.73 -5.58
N ALA A 403 1.52 20.84 -6.18
CA ALA A 403 2.98 20.90 -6.19
C ALA A 403 3.56 22.03 -7.07
N TYR A 404 2.73 22.63 -7.94
CA TYR A 404 3.10 23.70 -8.86
C TYR A 404 2.10 24.86 -8.78
N GLU A 405 2.59 26.08 -8.55
CA GLU A 405 1.77 27.30 -8.68
C GLU A 405 1.38 27.56 -10.14
N VAL A 406 2.31 27.28 -11.06
CA VAL A 406 2.10 27.33 -12.51
C VAL A 406 2.26 25.92 -13.06
N VAL A 407 1.17 25.37 -13.60
CA VAL A 407 1.16 24.00 -14.12
C VAL A 407 2.16 23.87 -15.27
N PRO A 408 3.09 22.89 -15.22
CA PRO A 408 4.02 22.65 -16.31
C PRO A 408 3.28 22.25 -17.61
N PRO A 409 3.75 22.68 -18.80
CA PRO A 409 3.07 22.49 -20.07
C PRO A 409 3.27 21.08 -20.66
N LEU A 410 2.91 20.05 -19.89
CA LEU A 410 3.04 18.65 -20.30
C LEU A 410 2.01 18.31 -21.41
N GLN A 411 2.49 17.82 -22.55
CA GLN A 411 1.63 17.49 -23.69
C GLN A 411 0.88 16.17 -23.45
N GLN A 412 -0.42 16.16 -23.77
CA GLN A 412 -1.26 14.95 -23.75
C GLN A 412 -1.48 14.43 -25.17
N PHE A 413 -1.64 13.12 -25.29
CA PHE A 413 -1.89 12.39 -26.53
C PHE A 413 -3.05 11.39 -26.33
N PRO A 414 -3.58 10.76 -27.40
CA PRO A 414 -4.69 9.81 -27.28
C PRO A 414 -4.47 8.66 -26.28
N LEU A 415 -3.24 8.18 -26.13
CA LEU A 415 -2.89 7.11 -25.17
C LEU A 415 -2.52 7.64 -23.78
N THR A 416 -2.52 8.96 -23.55
CA THR A 416 -2.27 9.57 -22.24
C THR A 416 -3.42 9.30 -21.26
N CYS A 417 -4.65 9.37 -21.74
CA CYS A 417 -5.88 9.37 -20.92
C CYS A 417 -6.41 7.97 -20.56
N GLU A 418 -5.53 7.09 -20.09
CA GLU A 418 -5.94 5.78 -19.59
C GLU A 418 -6.69 5.88 -18.25
N THR A 419 -7.70 5.03 -18.07
CA THR A 419 -8.62 5.11 -16.92
C THR A 419 -8.15 4.39 -15.66
N GLY A 420 -7.21 3.45 -15.76
CA GLY A 420 -6.66 2.72 -14.61
C GLY A 420 -5.57 3.51 -13.87
N PRO A 421 -5.27 3.17 -12.60
CA PRO A 421 -4.14 3.74 -11.86
C PRO A 421 -2.79 3.59 -12.59
N GLY A 422 -1.83 4.46 -12.25
CA GLY A 422 -0.56 4.60 -12.96
C GLY A 422 0.48 3.50 -12.66
N SER A 423 0.48 2.89 -11.47
CA SER A 423 1.56 1.96 -11.09
C SER A 423 1.08 0.52 -10.98
N PRO A 424 1.72 -0.48 -11.62
CA PRO A 424 2.86 -0.36 -12.54
C PRO A 424 2.41 -0.19 -14.01
N SER A 425 3.35 0.19 -14.88
CA SER A 425 3.07 0.31 -16.32
C SER A 425 2.78 -1.04 -16.97
N GLY A 426 1.54 -1.23 -17.44
CA GLY A 426 1.10 -2.47 -18.10
C GLY A 426 1.83 -2.76 -19.40
N HIS A 427 2.04 -1.74 -20.24
CA HIS A 427 2.76 -1.89 -21.52
C HIS A 427 4.21 -2.32 -21.32
N ALA A 428 4.90 -1.77 -20.31
CA ALA A 428 6.27 -2.17 -19.98
C ALA A 428 6.30 -3.59 -19.41
N MET A 429 5.35 -3.94 -18.54
CA MET A 429 5.24 -5.27 -17.92
C MET A 429 4.94 -6.37 -18.95
N ILE A 430 3.99 -6.13 -19.84
CA ILE A 430 3.67 -7.03 -20.95
C ILE A 430 4.85 -7.14 -21.91
N THR A 431 5.52 -6.03 -22.23
CA THR A 431 6.69 -6.05 -23.11
C THR A 431 7.80 -6.91 -22.51
N ALA A 432 8.12 -6.70 -21.23
CA ALA A 432 9.15 -7.44 -20.54
C ALA A 432 8.80 -8.94 -20.40
N SER A 433 7.54 -9.29 -20.21
CA SER A 433 7.09 -10.68 -20.06
C SER A 433 6.96 -11.42 -21.40
N VAL A 434 6.11 -10.91 -22.28
CA VAL A 434 5.64 -11.62 -23.48
C VAL A 434 6.73 -11.68 -24.54
N TRP A 435 7.45 -10.58 -24.78
CA TRP A 435 8.56 -10.59 -25.73
C TRP A 435 9.76 -11.40 -25.25
N TYR A 436 9.95 -11.53 -23.94
CA TYR A 436 10.95 -12.46 -23.38
C TYR A 436 10.62 -13.90 -23.78
N ILE A 437 9.34 -14.30 -23.65
CA ILE A 437 8.87 -15.64 -24.05
C ILE A 437 9.06 -15.85 -25.56
N ILE A 438 8.75 -14.85 -26.39
CA ILE A 438 8.94 -14.92 -27.85
C ILE A 438 10.42 -15.09 -28.21
N VAL A 439 11.30 -14.27 -27.64
CA VAL A 439 12.75 -14.32 -27.87
C VAL A 439 13.33 -15.65 -27.39
N TRP A 440 12.93 -16.11 -26.20
CA TRP A 440 13.28 -17.42 -25.68
C TRP A 440 12.83 -18.55 -26.63
N GLY A 441 11.60 -18.47 -27.15
CA GLY A 441 11.05 -19.42 -28.10
C GLY A 441 11.82 -19.44 -29.42
N TYR A 442 12.16 -18.27 -29.96
CA TYR A 442 12.99 -18.12 -31.15
C TYR A 442 14.39 -18.75 -30.95
N VAL A 443 15.05 -18.41 -29.84
CA VAL A 443 16.38 -18.95 -29.51
C VAL A 443 16.35 -20.46 -29.34
N THR A 444 15.32 -20.98 -28.65
CA THR A 444 15.21 -22.41 -28.32
C THR A 444 14.81 -23.25 -29.52
N PHE A 445 13.75 -22.86 -30.24
CA PHE A 445 13.13 -23.70 -31.28
C PHE A 445 13.65 -23.42 -32.69
N ILE A 446 14.16 -22.22 -32.97
CA ILE A 446 14.62 -21.83 -34.31
C ILE A 446 16.15 -21.77 -34.37
N VAL A 447 16.79 -21.02 -33.46
CA VAL A 447 18.23 -20.80 -33.49
C VAL A 447 19.03 -22.00 -32.94
N GLY A 448 18.44 -22.81 -32.06
CA GLY A 448 19.13 -23.88 -31.34
C GLY A 448 19.95 -24.85 -32.22
N LYS A 449 19.58 -25.02 -33.49
CA LYS A 449 20.25 -25.89 -34.48
C LYS A 449 21.18 -25.16 -35.47
N SER A 450 21.31 -23.84 -35.37
CA SER A 450 22.10 -23.02 -36.30
C SER A 450 23.60 -22.99 -35.95
N ARG A 451 24.47 -23.06 -36.96
CA ARG A 451 25.92 -22.84 -36.80
C ARG A 451 26.26 -21.44 -36.27
N LYS A 452 25.37 -20.46 -36.45
CA LYS A 452 25.53 -19.07 -35.98
C LYS A 452 24.82 -18.81 -34.63
N ARG A 453 24.53 -19.86 -33.84
CA ARG A 453 23.72 -19.78 -32.61
C ARG A 453 24.18 -18.68 -31.64
N ALA A 454 25.49 -18.56 -31.38
CA ALA A 454 26.00 -17.57 -30.44
C ALA A 454 25.68 -16.12 -30.87
N ILE A 455 25.90 -15.80 -32.15
CA ILE A 455 25.65 -14.46 -32.70
C ILE A 455 24.14 -14.17 -32.72
N LEU A 456 23.34 -15.10 -33.27
CA LEU A 456 21.89 -14.93 -33.37
C LEU A 456 21.21 -14.81 -32.00
N THR A 457 21.70 -15.54 -31.00
CA THR A 457 21.19 -15.44 -29.62
C THR A 457 21.49 -14.07 -29.02
N LYS A 458 22.73 -13.58 -29.16
CA LYS A 458 23.11 -12.24 -28.68
C LYS A 458 22.31 -11.14 -29.37
N CYS A 459 22.15 -11.23 -30.70
CA CYS A 459 21.34 -10.29 -31.47
C CYS A 459 19.87 -10.28 -31.01
N ALA A 460 19.26 -11.45 -30.78
CA ALA A 460 17.87 -11.54 -30.35
C ALA A 460 17.63 -10.91 -28.96
N TRP A 461 18.51 -11.18 -27.99
CA TRP A 461 18.43 -10.56 -26.67
C TRP A 461 18.73 -9.06 -26.69
N PHE A 462 19.63 -8.60 -27.57
CA PHE A 462 19.89 -7.18 -27.76
C PHE A 462 18.67 -6.45 -28.36
N ILE A 463 18.03 -7.04 -29.38
CA ILE A 463 16.79 -6.50 -29.96
C ILE A 463 15.68 -6.42 -28.91
N TYR A 464 15.53 -7.45 -28.07
CA TYR A 464 14.59 -7.44 -26.96
C TYR A 464 14.86 -6.30 -25.97
N LEU A 465 16.13 -6.10 -25.57
CA LEU A 465 16.48 -5.02 -24.66
C LEU A 465 16.19 -3.65 -25.27
N LEU A 466 16.53 -3.45 -26.54
CA LEU A 466 16.20 -2.22 -27.27
C LEU A 466 14.69 -1.99 -27.31
N LEU A 467 13.91 -3.03 -27.61
CA LEU A 467 12.45 -2.96 -27.65
C LEU A 467 11.87 -2.53 -26.29
N LEU A 468 12.36 -3.14 -25.20
CA LEU A 468 11.92 -2.81 -23.85
C LEU A 468 12.25 -1.36 -23.50
N ILE A 469 13.45 -0.89 -23.82
CA ILE A 469 13.85 0.51 -23.61
C ILE A 469 12.97 1.46 -24.45
N MET A 470 12.72 1.13 -25.71
CA MET A 470 11.88 1.94 -26.59
C MET A 470 10.44 2.05 -26.06
N VAL A 471 9.85 0.94 -25.59
CA VAL A 471 8.53 0.97 -24.97
C VAL A 471 8.57 1.77 -23.67
N ALA A 472 9.57 1.57 -22.82
CA ALA A 472 9.73 2.33 -21.58
C ALA A 472 9.78 3.84 -21.83
N VAL A 473 10.66 4.29 -22.73
CA VAL A 473 10.79 5.71 -23.11
C VAL A 473 9.50 6.24 -23.73
N SER A 474 8.80 5.45 -24.56
CA SER A 474 7.53 5.89 -25.15
C SER A 474 6.46 6.17 -24.09
N ARG A 475 6.38 5.36 -23.02
CA ARG A 475 5.43 5.57 -21.92
C ARG A 475 5.72 6.83 -21.10
N LEU A 476 7.00 7.19 -20.96
CA LEU A 476 7.43 8.45 -20.34
C LEU A 476 7.14 9.65 -21.26
N TYR A 477 7.48 9.56 -22.56
CA TYR A 477 7.23 10.62 -23.54
C TYR A 477 5.73 10.98 -23.63
N ILE A 478 4.86 9.97 -23.61
CA ILE A 478 3.40 10.16 -23.69
C ILE A 478 2.81 10.63 -22.34
N ALA A 479 3.64 10.84 -21.30
CA ALA A 479 3.24 11.32 -19.98
C ALA A 479 2.18 10.42 -19.29
N THR A 480 2.23 9.12 -19.56
CA THR A 480 1.28 8.14 -18.99
C THR A 480 1.70 7.60 -17.63
N HIS A 481 2.99 7.61 -17.36
CA HIS A 481 3.62 6.97 -16.20
C HIS A 481 4.89 7.71 -15.82
N PHE A 482 5.19 7.69 -14.52
CA PHE A 482 6.48 8.12 -14.01
C PHE A 482 7.59 7.05 -14.24
N PRO A 483 8.89 7.43 -14.24
CA PRO A 483 10.01 6.51 -14.44
C PRO A 483 9.97 5.25 -13.55
N HIS A 484 9.72 5.43 -12.25
CA HIS A 484 9.67 4.32 -11.30
C HIS A 484 8.56 3.29 -11.62
N GLN A 485 7.43 3.73 -12.20
CA GLN A 485 6.31 2.85 -12.55
C GLN A 485 6.61 1.98 -13.77
N VAL A 486 7.38 2.53 -14.72
CA VAL A 486 7.85 1.83 -15.91
C VAL A 486 8.94 0.82 -15.55
N MET A 487 9.87 1.21 -14.67
CA MET A 487 10.88 0.30 -14.11
C MET A 487 10.24 -0.87 -13.36
N LEU A 488 9.30 -0.57 -12.45
CA LEU A 488 8.57 -1.58 -11.70
C LEU A 488 7.84 -2.56 -12.62
N GLY A 489 7.10 -2.05 -13.61
CA GLY A 489 6.44 -2.88 -14.62
C GLY A 489 7.42 -3.79 -15.35
N SER A 490 8.55 -3.24 -15.80
CA SER A 490 9.59 -3.99 -16.53
C SER A 490 10.19 -5.13 -15.71
N VAL A 491 10.51 -4.88 -14.43
CA VAL A 491 11.08 -5.89 -13.52
C VAL A 491 10.10 -7.03 -13.29
N ILE A 492 8.84 -6.71 -12.95
CA ILE A 492 7.82 -7.74 -12.69
C ILE A 492 7.55 -8.54 -13.97
N GLY A 493 7.42 -7.86 -15.10
CA GLY A 493 7.22 -8.50 -16.39
C GLY A 493 8.36 -9.47 -16.73
N PHE A 494 9.61 -9.08 -16.52
CA PHE A 494 10.76 -9.96 -16.72
C PHE A 494 10.70 -11.22 -15.85
N VAL A 495 10.37 -11.08 -14.56
CA VAL A 495 10.20 -12.22 -13.64
C VAL A 495 9.12 -13.18 -14.13
N ILE A 496 7.97 -12.65 -14.56
CA ILE A 496 6.88 -13.45 -15.14
C ILE A 496 7.34 -14.16 -16.41
N GLY A 497 8.02 -13.46 -17.32
CA GLY A 497 8.56 -14.02 -18.56
C GLY A 497 9.48 -15.20 -18.30
N VAL A 498 10.47 -15.03 -17.40
CA VAL A 498 11.40 -16.10 -16.99
C VAL A 498 10.64 -17.30 -16.42
N TYR A 499 9.67 -17.07 -15.54
CA TYR A 499 8.86 -18.14 -14.95
C TYR A 499 8.14 -18.97 -16.02
N PHE A 500 7.48 -18.33 -16.98
CA PHE A 500 6.72 -19.02 -18.03
C PHE A 500 7.61 -19.78 -19.03
N THR A 501 8.91 -19.49 -19.12
CA THR A 501 9.84 -20.33 -19.89
C THR A 501 10.07 -21.72 -19.28
N ARG A 502 9.84 -21.86 -17.96
CA ARG A 502 9.99 -23.13 -17.23
C ARG A 502 8.66 -23.80 -16.90
N PHE A 503 7.54 -23.09 -17.08
CA PHE A 503 6.22 -23.60 -16.73
C PHE A 503 5.77 -24.75 -17.65
N PRO A 504 5.32 -25.90 -17.10
CA PRO A 504 4.94 -27.08 -17.87
C PRO A 504 3.53 -26.95 -18.46
N VAL A 505 3.38 -26.08 -19.47
CA VAL A 505 2.09 -25.83 -20.17
C VAL A 505 1.45 -27.06 -20.81
N GLU A 506 2.24 -28.10 -21.09
CA GLU A 506 1.77 -29.36 -21.69
C GLU A 506 0.91 -30.18 -20.71
N MET A 507 1.09 -29.98 -19.40
CA MET A 507 0.28 -30.62 -18.36
C MET A 507 -0.99 -29.85 -18.02
N LEU A 508 -1.24 -28.74 -18.71
CA LEU A 508 -2.43 -27.92 -18.48
C LEU A 508 -3.69 -28.73 -18.79
N ARG A 509 -4.71 -28.56 -17.95
CA ARG A 509 -6.02 -29.21 -18.06
C ARG A 509 -7.08 -28.18 -17.71
N MET A 510 -8.34 -28.42 -18.11
CA MET A 510 -9.46 -27.53 -17.79
C MET A 510 -9.53 -27.18 -16.29
N LYS A 511 -9.33 -28.15 -15.40
CA LYS A 511 -9.33 -27.90 -13.95
C LYS A 511 -8.29 -26.86 -13.52
N HIS A 512 -7.13 -26.81 -14.17
CA HIS A 512 -6.08 -25.85 -13.87
C HIS A 512 -6.47 -24.45 -14.38
N CYS A 513 -7.03 -24.34 -15.58
CA CYS A 513 -7.51 -23.07 -16.13
C CYS A 513 -8.69 -22.51 -15.32
N LEU A 514 -9.63 -23.36 -14.92
CA LEU A 514 -10.76 -22.96 -14.09
C LEU A 514 -10.31 -22.52 -12.70
N ALA A 515 -9.42 -23.29 -12.06
CA ALA A 515 -8.84 -22.91 -10.77
C ALA A 515 -8.09 -21.56 -10.87
N LEU A 516 -7.31 -21.36 -11.93
CA LEU A 516 -6.61 -20.11 -12.18
C LEU A 516 -7.58 -18.93 -12.36
N ALA A 517 -8.61 -19.08 -13.20
CA ALA A 517 -9.62 -18.04 -13.41
C ALA A 517 -10.36 -17.70 -12.10
N ILE A 518 -10.77 -18.70 -11.32
CA ILE A 518 -11.41 -18.50 -10.01
C ILE A 518 -10.47 -17.75 -9.07
N VAL A 519 -9.22 -18.21 -8.92
CA VAL A 519 -8.24 -17.58 -8.02
C VAL A 519 -8.03 -16.11 -8.39
N LEU A 520 -7.85 -15.81 -9.68
CA LEU A 520 -7.59 -14.45 -10.12
C LEU A 520 -8.82 -13.54 -9.97
N VAL A 521 -10.01 -14.01 -10.34
CA VAL A 521 -11.26 -13.25 -10.16
C VAL A 521 -11.58 -13.04 -8.68
N THR A 522 -11.44 -14.08 -7.85
CA THR A 522 -11.65 -13.95 -6.41
C THR A 522 -10.63 -13.00 -5.79
N THR A 523 -9.36 -13.04 -6.20
CA THR A 523 -8.33 -12.10 -5.72
C THR A 523 -8.67 -10.67 -6.11
N ALA A 524 -9.02 -10.44 -7.38
CA ALA A 524 -9.46 -9.14 -7.87
C ALA A 524 -10.68 -8.60 -7.08
N PHE A 525 -11.69 -9.45 -6.86
CA PHE A 525 -12.87 -9.11 -6.08
C PHE A 525 -12.54 -8.80 -4.61
N LEU A 526 -11.70 -9.61 -3.97
CA LEU A 526 -11.27 -9.37 -2.59
C LEU A 526 -10.50 -8.06 -2.45
N VAL A 527 -9.60 -7.75 -3.38
CA VAL A 527 -8.88 -6.46 -3.40
C VAL A 527 -9.85 -5.30 -3.58
N TYR A 528 -10.81 -5.42 -4.51
CA TYR A 528 -11.84 -4.41 -4.74
C TYR A 528 -12.70 -4.16 -3.48
N VAL A 529 -13.20 -5.22 -2.84
CA VAL A 529 -13.97 -5.12 -1.59
C VAL A 529 -13.12 -4.55 -0.46
N PHE A 530 -11.86 -4.98 -0.35
CA PHE A 530 -10.94 -4.47 0.66
C PHE A 530 -10.69 -2.97 0.50
N MET A 531 -10.49 -2.47 -0.71
CA MET A 531 -10.38 -1.02 -0.96
C MET A 531 -11.63 -0.26 -0.46
N ILE A 532 -12.83 -0.77 -0.75
CA ILE A 532 -14.08 -0.17 -0.28
C ILE A 532 -14.14 -0.17 1.25
N LEU A 533 -13.79 -1.28 1.91
CA LEU A 533 -13.78 -1.38 3.37
C LEU A 533 -12.82 -0.38 4.03
N LEU A 534 -11.75 0.00 3.32
CA LEU A 534 -10.78 0.98 3.77
C LEU A 534 -11.18 2.43 3.42
N GLY A 535 -12.30 2.63 2.72
CA GLY A 535 -12.78 3.95 2.31
C GLY A 535 -12.09 4.49 1.04
N VAL A 536 -11.36 3.65 0.30
CA VAL A 536 -10.81 3.99 -1.01
C VAL A 536 -11.81 3.65 -2.10
N GLU A 537 -12.21 4.65 -2.89
CA GLU A 537 -13.06 4.43 -4.05
C GLU A 537 -12.24 3.75 -5.19
N PRO A 538 -12.56 2.51 -5.60
CA PRO A 538 -11.74 1.79 -6.59
C PRO A 538 -11.71 2.45 -7.98
N ASP A 539 -12.77 3.19 -8.32
CA ASP A 539 -12.95 3.85 -9.62
C ASP A 539 -12.50 5.32 -9.62
N TRP A 540 -11.80 5.79 -8.58
CA TRP A 540 -11.35 7.19 -8.47
C TRP A 540 -10.49 7.62 -9.68
N SER A 541 -9.69 6.70 -10.24
CA SER A 541 -8.81 6.97 -11.37
C SER A 541 -9.60 7.31 -12.64
N VAL A 542 -10.80 6.72 -12.80
CA VAL A 542 -11.71 7.04 -13.90
C VAL A 542 -12.17 8.49 -13.79
N LYS A 543 -12.50 8.96 -12.58
CA LYS A 543 -12.92 10.35 -12.33
C LYS A 543 -11.79 11.33 -12.65
N MET A 544 -10.56 11.00 -12.27
CA MET A 544 -9.39 11.83 -12.57
C MET A 544 -9.10 11.88 -14.07
N ALA A 545 -9.18 10.74 -14.77
CA ALA A 545 -9.02 10.69 -16.22
C ALA A 545 -10.08 11.56 -16.93
N MET A 546 -11.36 11.44 -16.55
CA MET A 546 -12.44 12.27 -17.11
C MET A 546 -12.30 13.77 -16.81
N LYS A 547 -11.66 14.12 -15.68
CA LYS A 547 -11.48 15.51 -15.24
C LYS A 547 -10.31 16.21 -15.95
N TRP A 548 -9.18 15.52 -16.09
CA TRP A 548 -7.92 16.14 -16.51
C TRP A 548 -7.48 15.76 -17.93
N CYS A 549 -8.18 14.85 -18.61
CA CYS A 549 -7.92 14.56 -20.01
C CYS A 549 -8.33 15.73 -20.90
N GLN A 550 -7.46 16.11 -21.84
CA GLN A 550 -7.69 17.21 -22.77
C GLN A 550 -8.85 16.92 -23.74
N ASN A 551 -9.02 15.67 -24.19
CA ASN A 551 -10.12 15.26 -25.06
C ASN A 551 -10.87 14.06 -24.46
N ARG A 552 -12.15 14.26 -24.14
CA ARG A 552 -13.01 13.22 -23.55
C ARG A 552 -13.16 11.98 -24.43
N GLU A 553 -13.01 12.12 -25.75
CA GLU A 553 -13.08 10.99 -26.67
C GLU A 553 -11.93 10.00 -26.50
N TRP A 554 -10.82 10.39 -25.86
CA TRP A 554 -9.68 9.51 -25.57
C TRP A 554 -9.89 8.62 -24.35
N VAL A 555 -10.95 8.86 -23.57
CA VAL A 555 -11.27 8.05 -22.39
C VAL A 555 -12.18 6.88 -22.80
N HIS A 556 -11.60 5.69 -22.85
CA HIS A 556 -12.29 4.50 -23.37
C HIS A 556 -12.57 3.44 -22.29
N LEU A 557 -13.76 2.84 -22.34
CA LEU A 557 -14.20 1.73 -21.46
C LEU A 557 -13.29 0.50 -21.53
N ASN A 558 -12.65 0.24 -22.67
CA ASN A 558 -11.73 -0.89 -22.85
C ASN A 558 -10.45 -0.77 -22.02
N THR A 559 -10.09 0.45 -21.58
CA THR A 559 -8.91 0.70 -20.73
C THR A 559 -9.20 0.52 -19.23
N THR A 560 -10.45 0.22 -18.87
CA THR A 560 -10.83 0.03 -17.46
C THR A 560 -10.28 -1.28 -16.91
N PRO A 561 -9.82 -1.31 -15.64
CA PRO A 561 -9.37 -2.55 -15.00
C PRO A 561 -10.42 -3.68 -15.03
N LEU A 562 -11.71 -3.31 -14.95
CA LEU A 562 -12.81 -4.27 -15.03
C LEU A 562 -12.93 -4.89 -16.43
N ASN A 563 -12.74 -4.12 -17.51
CA ASN A 563 -12.74 -4.67 -18.87
C ASN A 563 -11.66 -5.73 -19.05
N ALA A 564 -10.45 -5.45 -18.54
CA ALA A 564 -9.33 -6.39 -18.58
C ALA A 564 -9.64 -7.69 -17.80
N LEU A 565 -10.27 -7.60 -16.62
CA LEU A 565 -10.70 -8.77 -15.85
C LEU A 565 -11.60 -9.70 -16.67
N PHE A 566 -12.61 -9.15 -17.36
CA PHE A 566 -13.52 -9.96 -18.21
C PHE A 566 -12.82 -10.52 -19.45
N ARG A 567 -11.96 -9.71 -20.10
CA ARG A 567 -11.14 -10.15 -21.25
C ARG A 567 -10.27 -11.35 -20.88
N ASP A 568 -9.48 -11.23 -19.82
CA ASP A 568 -8.47 -12.22 -19.46
C ASP A 568 -9.10 -13.49 -18.89
N THR A 569 -10.18 -13.35 -18.12
CA THR A 569 -10.98 -14.50 -17.65
C THR A 569 -11.58 -15.25 -18.84
N GLY A 570 -12.12 -14.53 -19.83
CA GLY A 570 -12.60 -15.12 -21.08
C GLY A 570 -11.49 -15.89 -21.80
N ALA A 571 -10.30 -15.29 -21.95
CA ALA A 571 -9.16 -15.92 -22.60
C ALA A 571 -8.69 -17.21 -21.88
N ILE A 572 -8.62 -17.21 -20.55
CA ILE A 572 -8.21 -18.37 -19.72
C ILE A 572 -9.26 -19.49 -19.78
N ILE A 573 -10.55 -19.16 -19.68
CA ILE A 573 -11.62 -20.15 -19.76
C ILE A 573 -11.71 -20.75 -21.17
N GLY A 574 -11.63 -19.91 -22.20
CA GLY A 574 -11.57 -20.36 -23.59
C GLY A 574 -10.39 -21.29 -23.84
N LEU A 575 -9.23 -21.00 -23.24
CA LEU A 575 -8.06 -21.87 -23.29
C LEU A 575 -8.32 -23.22 -22.59
N GLY A 576 -8.94 -23.20 -21.42
CA GLY A 576 -9.31 -24.41 -20.69
C GLY A 576 -10.26 -25.32 -21.49
N LEU A 577 -11.29 -24.72 -22.12
CA LEU A 577 -12.21 -25.43 -23.01
C LEU A 577 -11.46 -26.00 -24.22
N ALA A 578 -10.54 -25.24 -24.79
CA ALA A 578 -9.74 -25.68 -25.92
C ALA A 578 -8.93 -26.92 -25.56
N VAL A 579 -8.16 -26.86 -24.47
CA VAL A 579 -7.27 -27.94 -24.02
C VAL A 579 -8.04 -29.22 -23.66
N HIS A 580 -9.31 -29.11 -23.24
CA HIS A 580 -10.18 -30.26 -22.95
C HIS A 580 -10.94 -30.79 -24.17
N SER A 581 -11.01 -30.03 -25.26
CA SER A 581 -11.78 -30.41 -26.43
C SER A 581 -11.17 -31.60 -27.18
N ARG A 582 -12.04 -32.40 -27.82
CA ARG A 582 -11.59 -33.49 -28.73
C ARG A 582 -10.79 -32.95 -29.91
N TYR A 583 -11.14 -31.75 -30.39
CA TYR A 583 -10.45 -31.05 -31.48
C TYR A 583 -8.97 -30.84 -31.18
N PHE A 584 -8.66 -30.40 -29.96
CA PHE A 584 -7.30 -30.17 -29.48
C PHE A 584 -6.50 -31.47 -29.32
N LEU A 585 -7.13 -32.55 -28.87
CA LEU A 585 -6.49 -33.87 -28.73
C LEU A 585 -6.18 -34.49 -30.10
N GLN A 586 -7.08 -34.36 -31.08
CA GLN A 586 -6.89 -34.91 -32.43
C GLN A 586 -5.78 -34.20 -33.21
N THR A 587 -5.59 -32.90 -32.97
CA THR A 587 -4.45 -32.14 -33.53
C THR A 587 -3.16 -32.32 -32.74
N LEU A 588 -3.18 -32.98 -31.58
CA LEU A 588 -1.99 -33.24 -30.76
C LEU A 588 -0.99 -34.17 -31.45
N HIS A 589 -1.45 -35.09 -32.28
CA HIS A 589 -0.61 -36.09 -32.95
C HIS A 589 -0.18 -35.69 -34.37
N ASN A 590 -0.84 -34.69 -34.98
CA ASN A 590 -0.75 -34.41 -36.42
C ASN A 590 -0.02 -33.10 -36.78
N MET A 591 0.73 -32.49 -35.85
CA MET A 591 1.51 -31.27 -36.09
C MET A 591 2.83 -31.58 -36.82
N HIS A 592 2.75 -32.09 -38.05
CA HIS A 592 3.88 -32.15 -38.97
C HIS A 592 3.95 -30.87 -39.82
N ARG A 593 5.17 -30.34 -40.02
CA ARG A 593 5.48 -29.23 -40.94
C ARG A 593 5.17 -29.60 -42.38
N ASP A 594 3.90 -29.52 -42.75
CA ASP A 594 3.39 -29.90 -44.06
C ASP A 594 2.75 -28.74 -44.84
N GLY A 595 2.84 -27.50 -44.31
CA GLY A 595 2.34 -26.29 -44.95
C GLY A 595 0.96 -25.85 -44.46
N SER A 596 0.23 -26.74 -43.77
CA SER A 596 -1.07 -26.42 -43.15
C SER A 596 -0.97 -25.33 -42.07
N GLU A 597 0.23 -25.06 -41.54
CA GLU A 597 0.50 -24.01 -40.57
C GLU A 597 0.21 -22.61 -41.10
N ILE A 598 0.55 -22.32 -42.36
CA ILE A 598 0.36 -21.00 -42.96
C ILE A 598 -1.14 -20.72 -43.11
N ILE A 599 -1.90 -21.71 -43.56
CA ILE A 599 -3.35 -21.62 -43.67
C ILE A 599 -3.97 -21.48 -42.28
N THR A 600 -3.47 -22.23 -41.29
CA THR A 600 -3.92 -22.11 -39.90
C THR A 600 -3.69 -20.70 -39.35
N ALA A 601 -2.52 -20.10 -39.59
CA ALA A 601 -2.23 -18.72 -39.21
C ALA A 601 -3.17 -17.73 -39.90
N LEU A 602 -3.39 -17.87 -41.21
CA LEU A 602 -4.26 -16.97 -41.99
C LEU A 602 -5.72 -17.05 -41.52
N VAL A 603 -6.25 -18.27 -41.35
CA VAL A 603 -7.63 -18.48 -40.88
C VAL A 603 -7.78 -18.01 -39.42
N THR A 604 -6.77 -18.22 -38.58
CA THR A 604 -6.76 -17.69 -37.21
C THR A 604 -6.76 -16.16 -37.23
N PHE A 605 -5.97 -15.52 -38.09
CA PHE A 605 -5.96 -14.07 -38.23
C PHE A 605 -7.35 -13.55 -38.65
N ILE A 606 -7.97 -14.16 -39.67
CA ILE A 606 -9.33 -13.81 -40.09
C ILE A 606 -10.32 -13.97 -38.94
N LEU A 607 -10.27 -15.07 -38.20
CA LEU A 607 -11.13 -15.30 -37.03
C LEU A 607 -11.00 -14.16 -36.01
N VAL A 608 -9.76 -13.80 -35.64
CA VAL A 608 -9.54 -12.76 -34.63
C VAL A 608 -10.01 -11.40 -35.13
N GLN A 609 -9.78 -11.06 -36.41
CA GLN A 609 -10.31 -9.82 -37.01
C GLN A 609 -11.85 -9.80 -37.02
N CYS A 610 -12.49 -10.89 -37.44
CA CYS A 610 -13.95 -11.02 -37.43
C CYS A 610 -14.51 -10.85 -36.01
N CYS A 611 -13.89 -11.48 -35.01
CA CYS A 611 -14.27 -11.29 -33.61
C CYS A 611 -14.08 -9.84 -33.15
N ALA A 612 -12.99 -9.18 -33.56
CA ALA A 612 -12.71 -7.77 -33.24
C ALA A 612 -13.73 -6.79 -33.85
N CYS A 613 -14.30 -7.12 -35.01
CA CYS A 613 -15.34 -6.31 -35.67
C CYS A 613 -16.72 -6.38 -35.02
N ILE A 614 -16.96 -7.30 -34.07
CA ILE A 614 -18.27 -7.43 -33.41
C ILE A 614 -18.49 -6.21 -32.49
N PRO A 615 -19.47 -5.34 -32.79
CA PRO A 615 -19.72 -4.16 -31.97
C PRO A 615 -20.25 -4.58 -30.59
N ARG A 616 -19.73 -3.96 -29.54
CA ARG A 616 -20.20 -4.17 -28.16
C ARG A 616 -21.06 -2.98 -27.74
N PRO A 617 -22.30 -3.19 -27.25
CA PRO A 617 -23.20 -2.10 -26.88
C PRO A 617 -22.65 -1.35 -25.65
N SER A 618 -22.04 -0.19 -25.87
CA SER A 618 -21.43 0.64 -24.81
C SER A 618 -22.46 1.27 -23.87
N GLN A 619 -23.73 1.35 -24.28
CA GLN A 619 -24.83 1.89 -23.48
C GLN A 619 -25.29 0.94 -22.35
N HIS A 620 -25.06 -0.37 -22.52
CA HIS A 620 -25.42 -1.38 -21.54
C HIS A 620 -24.17 -2.06 -21.00
N LEU A 621 -23.66 -1.56 -19.88
CA LEU A 621 -22.38 -1.97 -19.30
C LEU A 621 -22.26 -3.49 -19.09
N GLY A 622 -23.33 -4.15 -18.63
CA GLY A 622 -23.35 -5.61 -18.46
C GLY A 622 -23.20 -6.38 -19.78
N LEU A 623 -23.88 -5.94 -20.85
CA LEU A 623 -23.76 -6.54 -22.18
C LEU A 623 -22.38 -6.28 -22.80
N TYR A 624 -21.79 -5.11 -22.53
CA TYR A 624 -20.42 -4.80 -22.97
C TYR A 624 -19.39 -5.76 -22.36
N TYR A 625 -19.44 -5.98 -21.04
CA TYR A 625 -18.50 -6.87 -20.35
C TYR A 625 -18.74 -8.34 -20.68
N LEU A 626 -20.00 -8.78 -20.74
CA LEU A 626 -20.33 -10.14 -21.19
C LEU A 626 -19.86 -10.38 -22.63
N GLY A 627 -20.08 -9.41 -23.53
CA GLY A 627 -19.59 -9.47 -24.90
C GLY A 627 -18.07 -9.58 -24.95
N THR A 628 -17.35 -8.80 -24.14
CA THR A 628 -15.88 -8.86 -24.03
C THR A 628 -15.40 -10.23 -23.55
N PHE A 629 -16.05 -10.81 -22.54
CA PHE A 629 -15.75 -12.15 -22.06
C PHE A 629 -15.96 -13.22 -23.14
N VAL A 630 -17.13 -13.22 -23.77
CA VAL A 630 -17.50 -14.19 -24.82
C VAL A 630 -16.55 -14.08 -26.01
N GLN A 631 -16.27 -12.86 -26.47
CA GLN A 631 -15.36 -12.60 -27.57
C GLN A 631 -13.96 -13.20 -27.32
N ASN A 632 -13.39 -12.97 -26.15
CA ASN A 632 -12.05 -13.47 -25.80
C ASN A 632 -12.04 -14.98 -25.54
N CYS A 633 -13.14 -15.54 -25.01
CA CYS A 633 -13.34 -16.98 -24.93
C CYS A 633 -13.36 -17.63 -26.32
N CYS A 634 -14.08 -17.04 -27.28
CA CYS A 634 -14.15 -17.50 -28.65
C CYS A 634 -12.80 -17.39 -29.38
N ILE A 635 -12.09 -16.27 -29.22
CA ILE A 635 -10.75 -16.07 -29.80
C ILE A 635 -9.79 -17.14 -29.28
N SER A 636 -9.74 -17.35 -27.96
CA SER A 636 -8.86 -18.34 -27.35
C SER A 636 -9.23 -19.77 -27.77
N PHE A 637 -10.51 -20.15 -27.67
CA PHE A 637 -10.97 -21.48 -28.08
C PHE A 637 -10.74 -21.77 -29.57
N GLY A 638 -11.13 -20.81 -30.40
CA GLY A 638 -11.05 -20.93 -31.85
C GLY A 638 -9.62 -21.06 -32.36
N SER A 639 -8.72 -20.21 -31.84
CA SER A 639 -7.30 -20.20 -32.23
C SER A 639 -6.55 -21.47 -31.78
N VAL A 640 -6.97 -22.08 -30.67
CA VAL A 640 -6.25 -23.19 -30.03
C VAL A 640 -6.73 -24.57 -30.47
N ALA A 641 -8.04 -24.72 -30.67
CA ALA A 641 -8.65 -26.01 -30.90
C ALA A 641 -9.35 -26.07 -32.26
N LEU A 642 -10.25 -25.13 -32.54
CA LEU A 642 -11.17 -25.25 -33.68
C LEU A 642 -10.46 -25.05 -35.02
N VAL A 643 -9.75 -23.93 -35.19
CA VAL A 643 -9.10 -23.58 -36.47
C VAL A 643 -8.04 -24.61 -36.86
N PRO A 644 -7.08 -24.98 -35.97
CA PRO A 644 -6.10 -26.02 -36.30
C PRO A 644 -6.76 -27.35 -36.69
N TYR A 645 -7.86 -27.73 -36.02
CA TYR A 645 -8.58 -28.96 -36.31
C TYR A 645 -9.24 -28.92 -37.70
N VAL A 646 -10.01 -27.87 -37.99
CA VAL A 646 -10.72 -27.73 -39.27
C VAL A 646 -9.74 -27.66 -40.44
N VAL A 647 -8.67 -26.86 -40.30
CA VAL A 647 -7.65 -26.74 -41.35
C VAL A 647 -6.98 -28.08 -41.58
N LYS A 648 -6.60 -28.81 -40.52
CA LYS A 648 -5.94 -30.11 -40.69
C LYS A 648 -6.87 -31.18 -41.26
N MET A 649 -8.14 -31.15 -40.90
CA MET A 649 -9.16 -32.05 -41.45
C MET A 649 -9.30 -31.84 -42.97
N ILE A 650 -9.43 -30.58 -43.41
CA ILE A 650 -9.54 -30.23 -44.84
C ILE A 650 -8.23 -30.54 -45.58
N TRP A 651 -7.08 -30.21 -44.98
CA TRP A 651 -5.77 -30.46 -45.56
C TRP A 651 -5.54 -31.95 -45.83
N ASN A 652 -5.88 -32.81 -44.87
CA ASN A 652 -5.75 -34.25 -45.01
C ASN A 652 -6.72 -34.84 -46.06
N LEU A 653 -7.92 -34.26 -46.22
CA LEU A 653 -8.85 -34.66 -47.28
C LEU A 653 -8.28 -34.34 -48.68
N ASN A 654 -7.59 -33.21 -48.82
CA ASN A 654 -6.97 -32.80 -50.09
C ASN A 654 -5.65 -33.53 -50.41
N GLN A 655 -5.04 -34.22 -49.44
CA GLN A 655 -3.84 -35.04 -49.65
C GLN A 655 -4.13 -36.53 -49.87
N MET A 656 -5.41 -36.93 -49.99
CA MET A 656 -5.73 -38.29 -50.43
C MET A 656 -5.23 -38.49 -51.87
N PRO A 657 -4.41 -39.52 -52.15
CA PRO A 657 -4.02 -39.82 -53.52
C PRO A 657 -5.26 -40.15 -54.35
N ASP A 658 -5.22 -39.75 -55.62
CA ASP A 658 -6.21 -40.08 -56.64
C ASP A 658 -6.70 -41.53 -56.48
N ALA A 659 -8.02 -41.74 -56.60
CA ALA A 659 -8.72 -43.01 -56.35
C ALA A 659 -8.33 -44.17 -57.30
N ASN A 660 -7.21 -44.05 -58.03
CA ASN A 660 -6.65 -45.05 -58.94
C ASN A 660 -5.40 -45.77 -58.40
N ALA A 661 -4.99 -45.53 -57.15
CA ALA A 661 -3.89 -46.28 -56.53
C ALA A 661 -4.42 -47.40 -55.61
N GLU A 662 -4.13 -48.66 -55.97
CA GLU A 662 -4.55 -49.87 -55.25
C GLU A 662 -4.25 -49.85 -53.73
N PRO A 663 -5.14 -50.40 -52.89
CA PRO A 663 -4.97 -50.34 -51.44
C PRO A 663 -3.93 -51.36 -50.96
N LYS A 664 -2.81 -50.88 -50.40
CA LYS A 664 -1.94 -51.69 -49.55
C LYS A 664 -2.66 -52.05 -48.24
N LYS A 665 -3.26 -53.23 -48.20
CA LYS A 665 -3.64 -53.94 -46.96
C LYS A 665 -2.37 -54.20 -46.15
N ASP A 666 -2.11 -53.46 -45.07
CA ASP A 666 -1.30 -53.95 -43.92
C ASP A 666 -1.17 -53.02 -42.70
N LEU A 667 -2.10 -52.10 -42.43
CA LEU A 667 -1.99 -51.18 -41.27
C LEU A 667 -3.11 -51.25 -40.22
N LEU A 668 -4.08 -52.13 -40.38
CA LEU A 668 -5.23 -52.23 -39.46
C LEU A 668 -5.02 -53.13 -38.23
N HIS A 669 -3.92 -53.91 -38.18
CA HIS A 669 -3.70 -54.84 -37.06
C HIS A 669 -2.79 -54.32 -35.94
N HIS A 670 -2.04 -53.23 -36.16
CA HIS A 670 -1.06 -52.75 -35.16
C HIS A 670 -1.59 -51.66 -34.23
N SER A 671 -2.68 -50.97 -34.58
CA SER A 671 -3.23 -49.86 -33.79
C SER A 671 -4.17 -50.30 -32.64
N ARG A 672 -4.72 -51.53 -32.68
CA ARG A 672 -5.63 -52.03 -31.62
C ARG A 672 -4.93 -52.59 -30.38
N ARG A 673 -3.62 -52.91 -30.41
CA ARG A 673 -2.91 -53.52 -29.25
C ARG A 673 -2.30 -52.51 -28.27
N LYS A 674 -2.20 -51.22 -28.60
CA LYS A 674 -1.64 -50.20 -27.68
C LYS A 674 -2.68 -49.46 -26.82
N LEU A 675 -3.97 -49.69 -27.04
CA LEU A 675 -5.04 -48.99 -26.30
C LEU A 675 -5.48 -49.66 -24.98
N THR A 676 -4.91 -50.81 -24.62
CA THR A 676 -5.27 -51.57 -23.40
C THR A 676 -4.17 -51.64 -22.35
N ALA A 677 -3.01 -51.00 -22.54
CA ALA A 677 -1.88 -51.08 -21.62
C ALA A 677 -1.56 -49.76 -20.84
N CYS A 678 -2.44 -48.76 -20.92
CA CYS A 678 -2.28 -47.48 -20.19
C CYS A 678 -3.63 -46.98 -19.63
N PHE A 679 -4.40 -47.88 -19.03
CA PHE A 679 -5.52 -47.53 -18.14
C PHE A 679 -5.11 -47.76 -16.69
#